data_AF-A0A5S9IJT1-F1
#
_entry.id   AF-A0A5S9IJT1-F1
#
_cell.length_a   1.000
_cell.length_b   1.000
_cell.length_c   1.000
_cell.angle_alpha   90.00
_cell.angle_beta   90.00
_cell.angle_gamma   90.00
#
_symmetry.space_group_name_H-M   'P 1'
#
loop_
_entity.id
_entity.type
_entity.pdbx_description
1 polymer ?
#
loop_
_entity_poly.entity_id
_entity_poly.type
_entity_poly.pdbx_seq_one_letter_code
_entity_poly.pdbx_strand_id
1 'polypeptide(L)'
;MLEVSKENLQLFKQEVNLEDNEALTTLYSTDASVYRCRPLGVMYPEDEQHLVTIVKTAHKYGIPVLARGAGTSLSGQAVSESIILDLCGWDKIVADKDIATVGPGAVVDDISRCQPGYRFGPAPASANRSTIGGLLANNGTGVHSIMYGMAVDCLLKAKVVLADGTIRTFARGDLDREDPLTKSILGIIEPHLESEYWPKTWRNASGLNFKKVMEFESLLPIFCGSEGQLGIIIEADIQLFPKPQRTQMALFYYDSVYEAMKDIPKLLDTKPSAIELMDHTILSLARKSPHFQVEALQDSPGAILIVEYCEDKRELLTQMNANMIIDDPATQQEVWTTRKEGLGILMSIDQKRKPIPFIEDCAVPVQDLPEYVKRLDTILKKHDTEGAYYAHASAGCLHIRPLLDLSDEKDQTRMDNILDECIDLLVDLGGTLTGEHGDGRSKGPYLERIFGKDLVNAFAEIHKALDPKQIFRLNGKTQFRQDFATPNKETFLLGDGFVSAVKKCNGEGACRKKIGVMCPSFQVTGDEALSTRGRANLLSAWLEGKPVDKELQSSLRSCLACKGCHRECPSQVDMAILKAEYLYMAGPTWRDRFFAHFSTLSKLGSAFGIPFKSLTKKIVGIHPDCTLPTPTKKRFSHNYKCPWKVEECTAYLFIDTHIEFYEPQIGFAAMSVFEKLNHKVYPLYVGCCGRPAFSKGVLDYAKKQVTKLQLPQDKKIVVVEPSCLSMLRDDAIKLDKSFSHREQFILLEDYLLAVMKEQTQEQKNSQKQQVFYHAHCHQKAMHLGLKSKELLDMVCDVKLIVSGCCGMAGSFGYEKENYDLAMKISEDSFIPQLKECKDSPIALTGRSCREMAQRHQIHSEHPIVWFDKFMQG
;
A
#
# COMPACT_ATOMS: atom_id res chain seq x y z
N MET A 1 -12.15 -7.55 -31.52
CA MET A 1 -12.89 -7.92 -30.30
C MET A 1 -13.91 -8.96 -30.70
N LEU A 2 -14.19 -9.95 -29.84
CA LEU A 2 -15.30 -10.87 -30.04
C LEU A 2 -16.47 -10.37 -29.18
N GLU A 3 -17.64 -10.15 -29.78
CA GLU A 3 -18.83 -9.79 -29.04
C GLU A 3 -19.33 -11.01 -28.26
N VAL A 4 -19.52 -10.85 -26.94
CA VAL A 4 -19.98 -11.93 -26.08
C VAL A 4 -21.48 -12.09 -26.24
N SER A 5 -21.93 -13.26 -26.72
CA SER A 5 -23.35 -13.58 -26.83
C SER A 5 -24.05 -13.46 -25.47
N LYS A 6 -25.08 -12.61 -25.40
CA LYS A 6 -25.87 -12.39 -24.18
C LYS A 6 -26.58 -13.67 -23.71
N GLU A 7 -27.00 -14.52 -24.64
CA GLU A 7 -27.59 -15.82 -24.36
C GLU A 7 -26.55 -16.77 -23.75
N ASN A 8 -25.37 -16.88 -24.36
CA ASN A 8 -24.27 -17.70 -23.85
C ASN A 8 -23.81 -17.23 -22.47
N LEU A 9 -23.76 -15.91 -22.23
CA LEU A 9 -23.39 -15.33 -20.94
C LEU A 9 -24.45 -15.62 -19.86
N GLN A 10 -25.72 -15.60 -20.23
CA GLN A 10 -26.82 -15.96 -19.32
C GLN A 10 -26.79 -17.46 -18.96
N LEU A 11 -26.54 -18.33 -19.94
CA LEU A 11 -26.39 -19.78 -19.73
C LEU A 11 -25.14 -20.10 -18.88
N PHE A 12 -24.02 -19.45 -19.15
CA PHE A 12 -22.80 -19.52 -18.31
C PHE A 12 -23.12 -19.13 -16.86
N LYS A 13 -23.75 -17.97 -16.65
CA LYS A 13 -24.10 -17.46 -15.31
C LYS A 13 -25.02 -18.41 -14.54
N GLN A 14 -25.97 -19.04 -15.23
CA GLN A 14 -26.86 -20.04 -14.64
C GLN A 14 -26.13 -21.34 -14.28
N GLU A 15 -25.19 -21.80 -15.12
CA GLU A 15 -24.44 -23.05 -14.90
C GLU A 15 -23.38 -22.92 -13.79
N VAL A 16 -22.81 -21.72 -13.58
CA VAL A 16 -21.81 -21.45 -12.51
C VAL A 16 -22.37 -20.66 -11.31
N ASN A 17 -23.68 -20.42 -11.25
CA ASN A 17 -24.37 -19.66 -10.19
C ASN A 17 -23.83 -18.24 -9.93
N LEU A 18 -23.50 -17.50 -11.00
CA LEU A 18 -22.94 -16.15 -10.93
C LEU A 18 -24.03 -15.07 -11.06
N GLU A 19 -24.27 -14.33 -9.96
CA GLU A 19 -25.18 -13.18 -9.91
C GLU A 19 -24.54 -11.89 -10.46
N ASP A 20 -25.37 -10.97 -10.96
CA ASP A 20 -24.94 -9.64 -11.40
C ASP A 20 -24.78 -8.67 -10.21
N ASN A 21 -23.58 -8.08 -10.08
CA ASN A 21 -23.25 -7.20 -8.97
C ASN A 21 -22.45 -5.96 -9.45
N GLU A 22 -23.10 -4.79 -9.41
CA GLU A 22 -22.55 -3.49 -9.84
C GLU A 22 -21.33 -3.07 -9.01
N ALA A 23 -21.40 -3.24 -7.68
CA ALA A 23 -20.33 -2.88 -6.77
C ALA A 23 -19.11 -3.79 -6.96
N LEU A 24 -19.32 -5.11 -7.08
CA LEU A 24 -18.25 -6.07 -7.30
C LEU A 24 -17.56 -5.87 -8.66
N THR A 25 -18.32 -5.73 -9.74
CA THR A 25 -17.73 -5.43 -11.06
C THR A 25 -17.05 -4.06 -11.09
N THR A 26 -17.54 -3.06 -10.34
CA THR A 26 -16.87 -1.78 -10.12
C THR A 26 -15.51 -1.94 -9.42
N LEU A 27 -15.44 -2.70 -8.32
CA LEU A 27 -14.21 -2.90 -7.53
C LEU A 27 -13.05 -3.43 -8.38
N TYR A 28 -13.35 -4.40 -9.24
CA TYR A 28 -12.36 -5.05 -10.12
C TYR A 28 -12.14 -4.32 -11.46
N SER A 29 -12.88 -3.24 -11.75
CA SER A 29 -12.78 -2.51 -13.03
C SER A 29 -11.45 -1.76 -13.29
N THR A 30 -10.54 -1.76 -12.32
CA THR A 30 -9.23 -1.09 -12.38
C THR A 30 -8.11 -1.96 -11.78
N ASP A 31 -6.88 -1.73 -12.23
CA ASP A 31 -5.64 -2.15 -11.56
C ASP A 31 -4.79 -0.89 -11.20
N ALA A 32 -3.47 -0.89 -11.43
CA ALA A 32 -2.60 0.27 -11.23
C ALA A 32 -2.30 1.04 -12.53
N SER A 33 -2.75 0.52 -13.69
CA SER A 33 -2.57 1.16 -15.00
C SER A 33 -3.41 2.43 -15.16
N VAL A 34 -3.22 3.11 -16.30
CA VAL A 34 -4.11 4.19 -16.76
C VAL A 34 -5.52 3.71 -17.12
N TYR A 35 -5.75 2.39 -17.25
CA TYR A 35 -6.96 1.85 -17.84
C TYR A 35 -8.06 1.51 -16.83
N ARG A 36 -9.29 1.54 -17.35
CA ARG A 36 -10.49 1.00 -16.72
C ARG A 36 -11.25 0.17 -17.74
N CYS A 37 -11.66 -1.04 -17.36
CA CYS A 37 -12.54 -1.90 -18.16
C CYS A 37 -13.50 -2.63 -17.21
N ARG A 38 -14.80 -2.65 -17.52
CA ARG A 38 -15.80 -3.30 -16.66
C ARG A 38 -15.83 -4.82 -16.95
N PRO A 39 -15.64 -5.69 -15.95
CA PRO A 39 -15.79 -7.12 -16.15
C PRO A 39 -17.26 -7.54 -16.26
N LEU A 40 -17.48 -8.69 -16.89
CA LEU A 40 -18.80 -9.34 -17.05
C LEU A 40 -19.31 -9.96 -15.74
N GLY A 41 -18.41 -10.17 -14.78
CA GLY A 41 -18.65 -10.71 -13.45
C GLY A 41 -17.31 -10.99 -12.74
N VAL A 42 -17.39 -11.40 -11.47
CA VAL A 42 -16.21 -11.78 -10.66
C VAL A 42 -16.56 -13.03 -9.88
N MET A 43 -15.66 -14.01 -9.86
CA MET A 43 -15.77 -15.25 -9.10
C MET A 43 -14.52 -15.46 -8.25
N TYR A 44 -14.70 -16.19 -7.16
CA TYR A 44 -13.64 -16.64 -6.26
C TYR A 44 -13.64 -18.17 -6.29
N PRO A 45 -12.83 -18.83 -7.13
CA PRO A 45 -12.79 -20.28 -7.21
C PRO A 45 -12.38 -20.87 -5.86
N GLU A 46 -13.18 -21.79 -5.33
CA GLU A 46 -12.95 -22.36 -3.98
C GLU A 46 -11.89 -23.45 -4.00
N ASP A 47 -11.82 -24.24 -5.08
CA ASP A 47 -10.84 -25.29 -5.29
C ASP A 47 -10.54 -25.53 -6.80
N GLU A 48 -9.65 -26.50 -7.06
CA GLU A 48 -9.25 -26.95 -8.39
C GLU A 48 -10.41 -27.44 -9.26
N GLN A 49 -11.39 -28.13 -8.69
CA GLN A 49 -12.54 -28.65 -9.42
C GLN A 49 -13.55 -27.53 -9.74
N HIS A 50 -13.75 -26.59 -8.83
CA HIS A 50 -14.55 -25.38 -9.07
C HIS A 50 -13.92 -24.55 -10.22
N LEU A 51 -12.60 -24.30 -10.17
CA LEU A 51 -11.88 -23.58 -11.23
C LEU A 51 -11.98 -24.30 -12.58
N VAL A 52 -11.73 -25.61 -12.63
CA VAL A 52 -11.86 -26.42 -13.86
C VAL A 52 -13.29 -26.40 -14.39
N THR A 53 -14.30 -26.37 -13.52
CA THR A 53 -15.72 -26.27 -13.93
C THR A 53 -16.00 -24.92 -14.57
N ILE A 54 -15.56 -23.81 -13.96
CA ILE A 54 -15.70 -22.46 -14.53
C ILE A 54 -15.02 -22.38 -15.91
N VAL A 55 -13.78 -22.89 -16.04
CA VAL A 55 -13.04 -22.86 -17.32
C VAL A 55 -13.72 -23.74 -18.38
N LYS A 56 -14.25 -24.92 -18.03
CA LYS A 56 -15.00 -25.78 -18.97
C LYS A 56 -16.32 -25.15 -19.43
N THR A 57 -17.07 -24.53 -18.52
CA THR A 57 -18.31 -23.82 -18.87
C THR A 57 -18.02 -22.54 -19.68
N ALA A 58 -16.92 -21.84 -19.38
CA ALA A 58 -16.42 -20.75 -20.22
C ALA A 58 -16.06 -21.22 -21.63
N HIS A 59 -15.29 -22.30 -21.75
CA HIS A 59 -14.94 -22.91 -23.04
C HIS A 59 -16.18 -23.35 -23.81
N LYS A 60 -17.11 -24.05 -23.16
CA LYS A 60 -18.38 -24.51 -23.74
C LYS A 60 -19.13 -23.35 -24.42
N TYR A 61 -19.31 -22.25 -23.69
CA TYR A 61 -20.11 -21.09 -24.12
C TYR A 61 -19.33 -19.99 -24.85
N GLY A 62 -18.00 -20.06 -24.93
CA GLY A 62 -17.16 -19.01 -25.54
C GLY A 62 -17.15 -17.71 -24.72
N ILE A 63 -17.19 -17.81 -23.39
CA ILE A 63 -17.17 -16.66 -22.47
C ILE A 63 -15.72 -16.39 -22.06
N PRO A 64 -15.21 -15.16 -22.20
CA PRO A 64 -13.85 -14.85 -21.80
C PRO A 64 -13.71 -14.79 -20.27
N VAL A 65 -12.60 -15.34 -19.76
CA VAL A 65 -12.22 -15.39 -18.34
C VAL A 65 -10.82 -14.83 -18.16
N LEU A 66 -10.55 -14.23 -16.99
CA LEU A 66 -9.24 -13.67 -16.67
C LEU A 66 -8.85 -14.03 -15.24
N ALA A 67 -7.77 -14.82 -15.09
CA ALA A 67 -7.17 -15.09 -13.78
C ALA A 67 -6.49 -13.83 -13.25
N ARG A 68 -6.74 -13.50 -11.97
CA ARG A 68 -6.28 -12.25 -11.36
C ARG A 68 -5.72 -12.49 -9.95
N GLY A 69 -4.48 -12.05 -9.75
CA GLY A 69 -3.90 -11.82 -8.42
C GLY A 69 -4.35 -10.48 -7.84
N ALA A 70 -3.51 -9.83 -7.02
CA ALA A 70 -3.86 -8.58 -6.32
C ALA A 70 -4.22 -7.36 -7.21
N GLY A 71 -4.10 -7.47 -8.54
CA GLY A 71 -4.42 -6.40 -9.50
C GLY A 71 -3.45 -5.23 -9.38
N THR A 72 -2.14 -5.50 -9.34
CA THR A 72 -1.06 -4.51 -9.23
C THR A 72 -0.39 -4.19 -10.57
N SER A 73 -0.97 -4.64 -11.69
CA SER A 73 -0.45 -4.39 -13.04
C SER A 73 -0.46 -2.90 -13.40
N LEU A 74 0.57 -2.48 -14.11
CA LEU A 74 0.73 -1.14 -14.69
C LEU A 74 0.41 -1.10 -16.20
N SER A 75 0.45 -2.23 -16.91
CA SER A 75 0.17 -2.34 -18.35
C SER A 75 -1.29 -2.72 -18.68
N GLY A 76 -2.14 -2.99 -17.68
CA GLY A 76 -3.60 -3.15 -17.83
C GLY A 76 -4.10 -4.59 -18.06
N GLN A 77 -3.23 -5.59 -18.03
CA GLN A 77 -3.59 -7.01 -18.19
C GLN A 77 -4.40 -7.60 -17.03
N ALA A 78 -4.61 -6.87 -15.93
CA ALA A 78 -5.55 -7.29 -14.89
C ALA A 78 -6.98 -6.74 -15.08
N VAL A 79 -7.26 -5.99 -16.16
CA VAL A 79 -8.60 -5.45 -16.49
C VAL A 79 -9.09 -5.87 -17.88
N SER A 80 -10.28 -6.47 -17.94
CA SER A 80 -10.88 -6.99 -19.18
C SER A 80 -12.40 -7.10 -19.05
N GLU A 81 -13.12 -7.03 -20.19
CA GLU A 81 -14.53 -7.40 -20.31
C GLU A 81 -14.67 -8.94 -20.34
N SER A 82 -14.34 -9.54 -19.19
CA SER A 82 -14.26 -10.99 -18.93
C SER A 82 -14.90 -11.32 -17.58
N ILE A 83 -15.08 -12.60 -17.28
CA ILE A 83 -15.32 -13.09 -15.92
C ILE A 83 -13.96 -13.10 -15.19
N ILE A 84 -13.82 -12.29 -14.15
CA ILE A 84 -12.58 -12.24 -13.35
C ILE A 84 -12.57 -13.40 -12.37
N LEU A 85 -11.46 -14.12 -12.29
CA LEU A 85 -11.22 -15.19 -11.32
C LEU A 85 -10.15 -14.69 -10.34
N ASP A 86 -10.54 -14.17 -9.16
CA ASP A 86 -9.56 -13.75 -8.15
C ASP A 86 -9.04 -14.98 -7.41
N LEU A 87 -7.73 -15.24 -7.56
CA LEU A 87 -7.02 -16.39 -6.99
C LEU A 87 -6.19 -16.03 -5.74
N CYS A 88 -6.38 -14.85 -5.15
CA CYS A 88 -5.62 -14.41 -3.96
C CYS A 88 -5.90 -15.26 -2.71
N GLY A 89 -7.00 -16.01 -2.67
CA GLY A 89 -7.27 -16.99 -1.61
C GLY A 89 -6.42 -18.27 -1.72
N TRP A 90 -5.72 -18.48 -2.84
CA TRP A 90 -4.88 -19.66 -3.07
C TRP A 90 -3.43 -19.33 -2.67
N ASP A 91 -3.23 -18.90 -1.42
CA ASP A 91 -1.96 -18.35 -0.91
C ASP A 91 -1.08 -19.34 -0.14
N LYS A 92 -1.33 -20.64 -0.33
CA LYS A 92 -0.47 -21.76 0.11
C LYS A 92 1.00 -21.50 -0.23
N ILE A 93 1.87 -21.62 0.77
CA ILE A 93 3.32 -21.66 0.64
C ILE A 93 3.84 -22.86 1.43
N VAL A 94 4.64 -23.70 0.79
CA VAL A 94 5.40 -24.79 1.43
C VAL A 94 6.84 -24.68 0.95
N ALA A 95 7.79 -24.47 1.86
CA ALA A 95 9.20 -24.27 1.51
C ALA A 95 10.11 -25.25 2.29
N ASP A 96 11.13 -25.77 1.62
CA ASP A 96 12.26 -26.48 2.23
C ASP A 96 13.56 -26.00 1.56
N LYS A 97 14.53 -25.59 2.40
CA LYS A 97 15.82 -25.02 2.00
C LYS A 97 15.68 -23.97 0.89
N ASP A 98 16.04 -24.35 -0.33
CA ASP A 98 16.19 -23.55 -1.52
C ASP A 98 15.06 -23.74 -2.55
N ILE A 99 13.97 -24.44 -2.20
CA ILE A 99 12.79 -24.61 -3.06
C ILE A 99 11.50 -24.26 -2.29
N ALA A 100 10.52 -23.66 -2.97
CA ALA A 100 9.16 -23.51 -2.46
C ALA A 100 8.10 -23.93 -3.48
N THR A 101 7.12 -24.71 -3.03
CA THR A 101 5.84 -24.97 -3.72
C THR A 101 4.83 -23.91 -3.28
N VAL A 102 4.28 -23.16 -4.24
CA VAL A 102 3.43 -21.98 -3.97
C VAL A 102 2.18 -21.95 -4.84
N GLY A 103 1.07 -21.49 -4.27
CA GLY A 103 -0.17 -21.19 -5.00
C GLY A 103 -0.15 -19.80 -5.67
N PRO A 104 -1.01 -19.53 -6.66
CA PRO A 104 -1.02 -18.27 -7.42
C PRO A 104 -1.38 -17.03 -6.59
N GLY A 105 -2.02 -17.22 -5.43
CA GLY A 105 -2.33 -16.17 -4.46
C GLY A 105 -1.18 -15.82 -3.49
N ALA A 106 -0.13 -16.65 -3.43
CA ALA A 106 0.97 -16.47 -2.49
C ALA A 106 1.66 -15.11 -2.69
N VAL A 107 1.73 -14.29 -1.64
CA VAL A 107 2.39 -12.96 -1.69
C VAL A 107 3.90 -13.15 -1.73
N VAL A 108 4.60 -12.45 -2.62
CA VAL A 108 6.04 -12.67 -2.88
C VAL A 108 6.89 -12.53 -1.61
N ASP A 109 6.64 -11.50 -0.80
CA ASP A 109 7.36 -11.29 0.47
C ASP A 109 6.96 -12.32 1.58
N ASP A 110 5.82 -13.00 1.49
CA ASP A 110 5.44 -14.04 2.49
C ASP A 110 6.35 -15.27 2.37
N ILE A 111 6.80 -15.62 1.16
CA ILE A 111 7.69 -16.77 0.91
C ILE A 111 9.02 -16.61 1.67
N SER A 112 9.55 -15.39 1.63
CA SER A 112 10.78 -15.00 2.34
C SER A 112 10.59 -14.81 3.86
N ARG A 113 9.35 -14.92 4.37
CA ARG A 113 9.00 -15.06 5.80
C ARG A 113 8.85 -16.53 6.20
N CYS A 114 8.20 -17.34 5.36
CA CYS A 114 8.04 -18.78 5.58
C CYS A 114 9.38 -19.52 5.65
N GLN A 115 10.39 -19.07 4.88
CA GLN A 115 11.74 -19.66 4.89
C GLN A 115 12.82 -18.64 5.33
N PRO A 116 13.10 -18.53 6.65
CA PRO A 116 14.24 -17.77 7.16
C PRO A 116 15.58 -18.20 6.53
N GLY A 117 16.53 -17.27 6.41
CA GLY A 117 17.82 -17.53 5.75
C GLY A 117 17.80 -17.53 4.22
N TYR A 118 16.65 -17.72 3.57
CA TYR A 118 16.51 -17.69 2.10
C TYR A 118 15.60 -16.55 1.63
N ARG A 119 15.75 -16.14 0.36
CA ARG A 119 14.87 -15.20 -0.34
C ARG A 119 14.49 -15.74 -1.71
N PHE A 120 13.30 -15.37 -2.18
CA PHE A 120 13.02 -15.43 -3.62
C PHE A 120 13.72 -14.24 -4.31
N GLY A 121 14.33 -14.46 -5.48
CA GLY A 121 15.14 -13.44 -6.16
C GLY A 121 14.32 -12.37 -6.89
N PRO A 122 13.38 -12.77 -7.77
CA PRO A 122 12.42 -11.88 -8.44
C PRO A 122 11.44 -11.19 -7.47
N ALA A 123 11.87 -10.07 -6.88
CA ALA A 123 11.13 -9.31 -5.87
C ALA A 123 10.85 -7.87 -6.34
N PRO A 124 9.66 -7.58 -6.92
CA PRO A 124 9.35 -6.26 -7.46
C PRO A 124 9.08 -5.23 -6.35
N ALA A 125 8.95 -3.95 -6.72
CA ALA A 125 8.48 -2.90 -5.80
C ALA A 125 7.11 -3.23 -5.15
N SER A 126 6.32 -4.11 -5.78
CA SER A 126 5.03 -4.61 -5.31
C SER A 126 5.09 -5.87 -4.42
N ALA A 127 6.27 -6.45 -4.13
CA ALA A 127 6.39 -7.78 -3.51
C ALA A 127 5.65 -7.98 -2.15
N ASN A 128 5.33 -6.90 -1.42
CA ASN A 128 4.57 -6.95 -0.17
C ASN A 128 3.04 -7.14 -0.35
N ARG A 129 2.56 -7.22 -1.59
CA ARG A 129 1.14 -7.32 -1.95
C ARG A 129 0.85 -7.98 -3.31
N SER A 130 1.81 -8.03 -4.23
CA SER A 130 1.69 -8.82 -5.47
C SER A 130 1.82 -10.31 -5.19
N THR A 131 1.18 -11.13 -6.02
CA THR A 131 1.11 -12.59 -5.85
C THR A 131 1.92 -13.32 -6.91
N ILE A 132 2.43 -14.52 -6.59
CA ILE A 132 3.29 -15.29 -7.50
C ILE A 132 2.61 -15.61 -8.83
N GLY A 133 1.32 -15.93 -8.85
CA GLY A 133 0.59 -16.17 -10.10
C GLY A 133 0.64 -14.95 -11.02
N GLY A 134 0.48 -13.74 -10.46
CA GLY A 134 0.63 -12.49 -11.20
C GLY A 134 2.09 -12.17 -11.58
N LEU A 135 3.07 -12.57 -10.78
CA LEU A 135 4.48 -12.36 -11.11
C LEU A 135 4.93 -13.26 -12.27
N LEU A 136 4.64 -14.56 -12.19
CA LEU A 136 4.93 -15.55 -13.24
C LEU A 136 4.22 -15.18 -14.55
N ALA A 137 2.93 -14.80 -14.47
CA ALA A 137 2.18 -14.36 -15.65
C ALA A 137 2.86 -13.22 -16.41
N ASN A 138 3.56 -12.29 -15.74
CA ASN A 138 4.23 -11.15 -16.38
C ASN A 138 5.75 -11.34 -16.59
N ASN A 139 6.29 -12.53 -16.30
CA ASN A 139 7.74 -12.76 -16.19
C ASN A 139 8.46 -11.75 -15.28
N GLY A 140 7.79 -11.30 -14.20
CA GLY A 140 8.23 -10.21 -13.35
C GLY A 140 9.55 -10.46 -12.62
N THR A 141 10.13 -9.40 -12.06
CA THR A 141 11.54 -9.42 -11.63
C THR A 141 11.79 -8.37 -10.53
N GLY A 142 12.94 -7.70 -10.48
CA GLY A 142 13.22 -6.66 -9.48
C GLY A 142 14.69 -6.21 -9.42
N VAL A 143 15.07 -5.62 -8.28
CA VAL A 143 16.38 -4.96 -8.06
C VAL A 143 17.57 -5.92 -8.24
N HIS A 144 17.59 -7.03 -7.50
CA HIS A 144 18.71 -8.00 -7.51
C HIS A 144 18.71 -8.95 -8.72
N SER A 145 18.06 -8.56 -9.82
CA SER A 145 17.84 -9.41 -11.00
C SER A 145 19.09 -9.77 -11.78
N ILE A 146 20.17 -8.97 -11.70
CA ILE A 146 21.47 -9.38 -12.26
C ILE A 146 22.12 -10.57 -11.52
N MET A 147 21.64 -10.91 -10.33
CA MET A 147 22.07 -12.09 -9.56
C MET A 147 21.15 -13.31 -9.75
N TYR A 148 19.89 -13.11 -10.14
CA TYR A 148 18.83 -14.14 -10.04
C TYR A 148 17.94 -14.28 -11.28
N GLY A 149 18.12 -13.44 -12.31
CA GLY A 149 17.31 -13.42 -13.52
C GLY A 149 15.89 -12.84 -13.32
N MET A 150 14.96 -13.37 -14.09
CA MET A 150 13.53 -13.04 -14.11
C MET A 150 12.70 -14.19 -13.51
N ALA A 151 11.38 -14.04 -13.40
CA ALA A 151 10.53 -15.07 -12.78
C ALA A 151 10.64 -16.44 -13.50
N VAL A 152 10.83 -16.46 -14.83
CA VAL A 152 11.06 -17.69 -15.60
C VAL A 152 12.34 -18.42 -15.17
N ASP A 153 13.43 -17.69 -14.90
CA ASP A 153 14.72 -18.26 -14.52
C ASP A 153 14.68 -18.95 -13.14
N CYS A 154 13.71 -18.57 -12.30
CA CYS A 154 13.46 -19.20 -11.01
C CYS A 154 12.35 -20.26 -11.02
N LEU A 155 11.61 -20.44 -12.12
CA LEU A 155 10.50 -21.37 -12.24
C LEU A 155 10.99 -22.79 -12.58
N LEU A 156 10.78 -23.75 -11.66
CA LEU A 156 11.24 -25.14 -11.82
C LEU A 156 10.16 -26.04 -12.41
N LYS A 157 8.90 -25.85 -11.98
CA LYS A 157 7.72 -26.62 -12.39
C LYS A 157 6.44 -25.81 -12.17
N ALA A 158 5.42 -26.02 -12.99
CA ALA A 158 4.10 -25.42 -12.83
C ALA A 158 2.97 -26.40 -13.18
N LYS A 159 1.89 -26.36 -12.39
CA LYS A 159 0.61 -27.01 -12.67
C LYS A 159 -0.32 -25.97 -13.31
N VAL A 160 -0.86 -26.27 -14.49
CA VAL A 160 -1.55 -25.31 -15.36
C VAL A 160 -2.90 -25.86 -15.80
N VAL A 161 -3.96 -25.04 -15.69
CA VAL A 161 -5.28 -25.28 -16.30
C VAL A 161 -5.28 -24.69 -17.71
N LEU A 162 -5.51 -25.52 -18.72
CA LEU A 162 -5.59 -25.11 -20.13
C LEU A 162 -7.01 -24.66 -20.51
N ALA A 163 -7.19 -24.11 -21.72
CA ALA A 163 -8.45 -23.48 -22.12
C ALA A 163 -9.63 -24.46 -22.28
N ASP A 164 -9.39 -25.77 -22.38
CA ASP A 164 -10.41 -26.83 -22.35
C ASP A 164 -10.71 -27.33 -20.92
N GLY A 165 -10.04 -26.76 -19.91
CA GLY A 165 -10.05 -27.19 -18.52
C GLY A 165 -9.43 -28.56 -18.28
N THR A 166 -8.53 -29.03 -19.16
CA THR A 166 -7.54 -30.04 -18.78
C THR A 166 -6.49 -29.41 -17.87
N ILE A 167 -5.88 -30.25 -17.04
CA ILE A 167 -4.75 -29.85 -16.21
C ILE A 167 -3.52 -30.59 -16.73
N ARG A 168 -2.47 -29.85 -17.06
CA ARG A 168 -1.13 -30.40 -17.31
C ARG A 168 -0.16 -29.87 -16.25
N THR A 169 0.90 -30.63 -16.00
CA THR A 169 2.03 -30.19 -15.19
C THR A 169 3.24 -30.14 -16.11
N PHE A 170 3.98 -29.03 -16.07
CA PHE A 170 5.19 -28.83 -16.86
C PHE A 170 6.39 -28.62 -15.91
N ALA A 171 7.55 -29.17 -16.24
CA ALA A 171 8.77 -29.14 -15.43
C ALA A 171 10.03 -29.09 -16.34
N ARG A 172 11.14 -28.52 -15.86
CA ARG A 172 12.40 -28.52 -16.65
C ARG A 172 12.84 -29.96 -16.97
N GLY A 173 13.20 -30.21 -18.24
CA GLY A 173 13.58 -31.54 -18.74
C GLY A 173 12.42 -32.50 -19.05
N ASP A 174 11.20 -31.99 -19.29
CA ASP A 174 10.00 -32.81 -19.55
C ASP A 174 9.52 -32.87 -21.01
N LEU A 175 10.30 -32.30 -21.95
CA LEU A 175 9.91 -32.13 -23.36
C LEU A 175 9.79 -33.45 -24.16
N ASP A 176 8.66 -34.14 -24.02
CA ASP A 176 8.28 -35.25 -24.90
C ASP A 176 7.93 -34.73 -26.30
N ARG A 177 8.88 -34.86 -27.23
CA ARG A 177 8.72 -34.46 -28.65
C ARG A 177 7.66 -35.27 -29.42
N GLU A 178 7.14 -36.36 -28.87
CA GLU A 178 6.05 -37.15 -29.47
C GLU A 178 4.66 -36.87 -28.86
N ASP A 179 4.56 -36.11 -27.75
CA ASP A 179 3.27 -35.58 -27.31
C ASP A 179 2.70 -34.62 -28.39
N PRO A 180 1.45 -34.80 -28.85
CA PRO A 180 0.90 -34.02 -29.96
C PRO A 180 0.87 -32.52 -29.74
N LEU A 181 0.70 -32.05 -28.50
CA LEU A 181 0.74 -30.62 -28.17
C LEU A 181 2.18 -30.11 -28.28
N THR A 182 3.14 -30.78 -27.66
CA THR A 182 4.57 -30.44 -27.72
C THR A 182 5.08 -30.41 -29.15
N LYS A 183 4.75 -31.43 -29.95
CA LYS A 183 5.08 -31.50 -31.38
C LYS A 183 4.47 -30.33 -32.18
N SER A 184 3.23 -29.94 -31.87
CA SER A 184 2.57 -28.79 -32.51
C SER A 184 3.19 -27.44 -32.10
N ILE A 185 3.61 -27.28 -30.85
CA ILE A 185 4.18 -26.03 -30.34
C ILE A 185 5.64 -25.86 -30.80
N LEU A 186 6.45 -26.92 -30.76
CA LEU A 186 7.83 -26.90 -31.28
C LEU A 186 7.87 -26.60 -32.79
N GLY A 187 6.92 -27.11 -33.57
CA GLY A 187 6.79 -26.79 -35.00
C GLY A 187 6.53 -25.30 -35.30
N ILE A 188 6.07 -24.53 -34.30
CA ILE A 188 5.92 -23.06 -34.38
C ILE A 188 7.16 -22.36 -33.80
N ILE A 189 7.76 -22.90 -32.73
CA ILE A 189 8.90 -22.26 -32.04
C ILE A 189 10.23 -22.43 -32.80
N GLU A 190 10.58 -23.65 -33.22
CA GLU A 190 11.90 -23.97 -33.78
C GLU A 190 12.28 -23.10 -35.02
N PRO A 191 11.36 -22.79 -35.98
CA PRO A 191 11.66 -21.91 -37.11
C PRO A 191 12.01 -20.45 -36.77
N HIS A 192 11.72 -20.02 -35.54
CA HIS A 192 11.73 -18.61 -35.15
C HIS A 192 12.77 -18.23 -34.08
N LEU A 193 13.55 -19.20 -33.60
CA LEU A 193 14.59 -19.00 -32.57
C LEU A 193 15.63 -17.94 -32.98
N GLU A 194 16.12 -17.99 -34.22
CA GLU A 194 17.20 -17.12 -34.71
C GLU A 194 16.69 -15.87 -35.46
N SER A 195 15.48 -15.41 -35.18
CA SER A 195 14.93 -14.16 -35.76
C SER A 195 15.74 -12.93 -35.37
N GLU A 196 16.04 -12.04 -36.33
CA GLU A 196 16.75 -10.78 -36.08
C GLU A 196 15.92 -9.77 -35.26
N TYR A 197 14.60 -9.97 -35.19
CA TYR A 197 13.65 -9.15 -34.43
C TYR A 197 13.61 -9.47 -32.92
N TRP A 198 14.40 -10.42 -32.42
CA TRP A 198 14.53 -10.63 -30.98
C TRP A 198 15.29 -9.46 -30.34
N PRO A 199 14.78 -8.83 -29.24
CA PRO A 199 15.50 -7.80 -28.51
C PRO A 199 16.92 -8.22 -28.11
N LYS A 200 17.86 -7.28 -28.21
CA LYS A 200 19.29 -7.45 -27.91
C LYS A 200 19.60 -7.29 -26.42
N THR A 201 18.69 -6.70 -25.66
CA THR A 201 18.76 -6.70 -24.19
C THR A 201 18.32 -8.04 -23.62
N TRP A 202 19.00 -8.51 -22.57
CA TRP A 202 18.63 -9.72 -21.83
C TRP A 202 17.34 -9.53 -21.02
N ARG A 203 17.01 -8.27 -20.68
CA ARG A 203 15.91 -7.90 -19.79
C ARG A 203 14.63 -7.70 -20.60
N ASN A 204 13.93 -8.80 -20.88
CA ASN A 204 12.72 -8.79 -21.70
C ASN A 204 11.53 -9.52 -21.04
N ALA A 205 10.44 -8.78 -20.81
CA ALA A 205 9.14 -9.31 -20.40
C ALA A 205 8.09 -9.25 -21.52
N SER A 206 8.49 -8.85 -22.74
CA SER A 206 7.62 -8.67 -23.90
C SER A 206 7.59 -9.92 -24.79
N GLY A 207 6.42 -10.30 -25.29
CA GLY A 207 6.23 -11.50 -26.13
C GLY A 207 6.43 -12.84 -25.39
N LEU A 208 6.53 -13.94 -26.15
CA LEU A 208 6.62 -15.30 -25.58
C LEU A 208 8.06 -15.82 -25.50
N ASN A 209 8.36 -16.56 -24.42
CA ASN A 209 9.69 -17.06 -24.03
C ASN A 209 10.24 -18.23 -24.89
N PHE A 210 10.26 -18.08 -26.22
CA PHE A 210 10.64 -19.14 -27.18
C PHE A 210 12.03 -19.73 -26.92
N LYS A 211 13.05 -18.88 -26.73
CA LYS A 211 14.43 -19.34 -26.50
C LYS A 211 14.58 -20.16 -25.21
N LYS A 212 13.80 -19.84 -24.18
CA LYS A 212 13.80 -20.57 -22.90
C LYS A 212 13.21 -21.97 -23.00
N VAL A 213 12.28 -22.23 -23.93
CA VAL A 213 11.71 -23.58 -24.17
C VAL A 213 12.82 -24.58 -24.53
N MET A 214 13.79 -24.14 -25.33
CA MET A 214 14.94 -24.94 -25.72
C MET A 214 15.99 -25.04 -24.60
N GLU A 215 16.20 -23.94 -23.86
CA GLU A 215 17.12 -23.90 -22.71
C GLU A 215 16.68 -24.81 -21.54
N PHE A 216 15.37 -24.91 -21.29
CA PHE A 216 14.81 -25.68 -20.18
C PHE A 216 14.45 -27.13 -20.56
N GLU A 217 14.56 -27.49 -21.85
CA GLU A 217 13.96 -28.69 -22.44
C GLU A 217 12.55 -28.94 -21.89
N SER A 218 11.66 -27.95 -22.04
CA SER A 218 10.28 -27.99 -21.54
C SER A 218 9.40 -26.91 -22.18
N LEU A 219 8.09 -27.16 -22.34
CA LEU A 219 7.12 -26.11 -22.68
C LEU A 219 6.87 -25.11 -21.53
N LEU A 220 7.27 -25.42 -20.29
CA LEU A 220 7.05 -24.61 -19.08
C LEU A 220 7.25 -23.09 -19.28
N PRO A 221 8.29 -22.60 -19.99
CA PRO A 221 8.54 -21.17 -20.16
C PRO A 221 7.44 -20.40 -20.89
N ILE A 222 6.66 -21.02 -21.80
CA ILE A 222 5.65 -20.27 -22.58
C ILE A 222 4.54 -19.70 -21.70
N PHE A 223 4.25 -20.33 -20.55
CA PHE A 223 3.25 -19.85 -19.60
C PHE A 223 3.77 -18.69 -18.75
N CYS A 224 5.08 -18.56 -18.57
CA CYS A 224 5.70 -17.44 -17.86
C CYS A 224 5.88 -16.25 -18.84
N GLY A 225 5.30 -15.10 -18.54
CA GLY A 225 5.16 -13.99 -19.49
C GLY A 225 3.92 -14.07 -20.40
N SER A 226 3.11 -15.14 -20.32
CA SER A 226 1.87 -15.28 -21.11
C SER A 226 0.72 -14.36 -20.68
N GLU A 227 0.87 -13.63 -19.58
CA GLU A 227 -0.17 -12.87 -18.88
C GLU A 227 -1.42 -13.70 -18.48
N GLY A 228 -1.28 -15.03 -18.45
CA GLY A 228 -2.39 -15.98 -18.26
C GLY A 228 -3.18 -16.27 -19.54
N GLN A 229 -2.84 -15.65 -20.67
CA GLN A 229 -3.52 -15.76 -21.97
C GLN A 229 -3.28 -17.09 -22.71
N LEU A 230 -2.51 -18.02 -22.11
CA LEU A 230 -2.27 -19.38 -22.60
C LEU A 230 -2.72 -20.48 -21.61
N GLY A 231 -3.06 -20.12 -20.36
CA GLY A 231 -3.37 -21.06 -19.30
C GLY A 231 -3.19 -20.45 -17.91
N ILE A 232 -3.90 -21.01 -16.93
CA ILE A 232 -3.89 -20.53 -15.54
C ILE A 232 -2.94 -21.38 -14.71
N ILE A 233 -1.83 -20.79 -14.24
CA ILE A 233 -0.93 -21.43 -13.26
C ILE A 233 -1.65 -21.52 -11.90
N ILE A 234 -1.77 -22.72 -11.35
CA ILE A 234 -2.50 -23.01 -10.09
C ILE A 234 -1.62 -23.55 -8.97
N GLU A 235 -0.42 -24.03 -9.28
CA GLU A 235 0.64 -24.34 -8.32
C GLU A 235 1.98 -24.23 -9.07
N ALA A 236 3.04 -23.76 -8.40
CA ALA A 236 4.37 -23.66 -8.98
C ALA A 236 5.45 -24.04 -7.96
N ASP A 237 6.49 -24.72 -8.42
CA ASP A 237 7.74 -24.92 -7.67
C ASP A 237 8.76 -23.89 -8.15
N ILE A 238 9.32 -23.13 -7.22
CA ILE A 238 10.24 -22.01 -7.48
C ILE A 238 11.54 -22.15 -6.68
N GLN A 239 12.65 -21.74 -7.30
CA GLN A 239 13.97 -21.66 -6.66
C GLN A 239 14.04 -20.46 -5.70
N LEU A 240 14.55 -20.70 -4.50
CA LEU A 240 14.98 -19.71 -3.53
C LEU A 240 16.51 -19.66 -3.47
N PHE A 241 17.05 -18.53 -3.03
CA PHE A 241 18.48 -18.28 -2.90
C PHE A 241 18.83 -17.90 -1.46
N PRO A 242 20.02 -18.27 -0.94
CA PRO A 242 20.47 -17.78 0.36
C PRO A 242 20.46 -16.25 0.44
N LYS A 243 20.00 -15.70 1.56
CA LYS A 243 20.14 -14.27 1.88
C LYS A 243 21.62 -13.97 2.15
N PRO A 244 22.19 -12.88 1.59
CA PRO A 244 23.57 -12.49 1.89
C PRO A 244 23.69 -12.14 3.39
N GLN A 245 24.81 -12.53 4.00
CA GLN A 245 25.06 -12.30 5.44
C GLN A 245 25.42 -10.84 5.75
N ARG A 246 25.95 -10.12 4.75
CA ARG A 246 26.25 -8.69 4.77
C ARG A 246 26.10 -8.12 3.36
N THR A 247 25.85 -6.82 3.29
CA THR A 247 25.85 -6.02 2.07
C THR A 247 26.64 -4.74 2.33
N GLN A 248 27.30 -4.22 1.30
CA GLN A 248 27.92 -2.89 1.32
C GLN A 248 27.27 -2.06 0.21
N MET A 249 26.87 -0.84 0.54
CA MET A 249 26.24 0.09 -0.39
C MET A 249 27.18 1.27 -0.67
N ALA A 250 27.18 1.75 -1.90
CA ALA A 250 27.86 2.97 -2.33
C ALA A 250 26.88 3.90 -3.05
N LEU A 251 27.04 5.20 -2.84
CA LEU A 251 26.30 6.24 -3.53
C LEU A 251 27.25 7.06 -4.40
N PHE A 252 26.90 7.20 -5.67
CA PHE A 252 27.59 8.06 -6.64
C PHE A 252 26.64 9.18 -7.08
N TYR A 253 27.07 10.43 -6.95
CA TYR A 253 26.27 11.62 -7.23
C TYR A 253 26.65 12.22 -8.59
N TYR A 254 25.65 12.61 -9.37
CA TYR A 254 25.83 13.15 -10.72
C TYR A 254 25.00 14.42 -10.92
N ASP A 255 25.46 15.32 -11.80
CA ASP A 255 24.72 16.54 -12.18
C ASP A 255 23.52 16.25 -13.09
N SER A 256 23.45 15.07 -13.72
CA SER A 256 22.31 14.64 -14.53
C SER A 256 22.20 13.11 -14.64
N VAL A 257 21.02 12.65 -15.04
CA VAL A 257 20.77 11.24 -15.38
C VAL A 257 21.68 10.79 -16.54
N TYR A 258 21.93 11.65 -17.53
CA TYR A 258 22.78 11.33 -18.68
C TYR A 258 24.24 11.04 -18.31
N GLU A 259 24.81 11.81 -17.36
CA GLU A 259 26.16 11.51 -16.85
C GLU A 259 26.17 10.20 -16.06
N ALA A 260 25.17 9.96 -15.21
CA ALA A 260 25.02 8.71 -14.46
C ALA A 260 24.98 7.48 -15.39
N MET A 261 24.33 7.55 -16.55
CA MET A 261 24.25 6.42 -17.47
C MET A 261 25.62 5.98 -18.02
N LYS A 262 26.61 6.88 -18.11
CA LYS A 262 27.93 6.60 -18.72
C LYS A 262 28.82 5.71 -17.86
N ASP A 263 28.58 5.66 -16.55
CA ASP A 263 29.37 4.86 -15.61
C ASP A 263 28.76 3.48 -15.35
N ILE A 264 27.50 3.23 -15.70
CA ILE A 264 26.82 1.94 -15.49
C ILE A 264 27.63 0.76 -16.05
N PRO A 265 28.17 0.77 -17.29
CA PRO A 265 28.98 -0.34 -17.79
C PRO A 265 30.23 -0.61 -16.93
N LYS A 266 30.95 0.45 -16.55
CA LYS A 266 32.17 0.35 -15.70
C LYS A 266 31.84 -0.16 -14.30
N LEU A 267 30.70 0.24 -13.75
CA LEU A 267 30.20 -0.24 -12.47
C LEU A 267 29.78 -1.72 -12.56
N LEU A 268 29.17 -2.16 -13.67
CA LEU A 268 28.81 -3.56 -13.88
C LEU A 268 30.05 -4.48 -13.95
N ASP A 269 31.16 -4.03 -14.54
CA ASP A 269 32.42 -4.79 -14.59
C ASP A 269 32.97 -5.16 -13.18
N THR A 270 32.60 -4.39 -12.14
CA THR A 270 33.01 -4.65 -10.75
C THR A 270 32.22 -5.76 -10.05
N LYS A 271 31.15 -6.25 -10.69
CA LYS A 271 30.19 -7.28 -10.21
C LYS A 271 29.39 -6.88 -8.96
N PRO A 272 28.57 -5.82 -9.03
CA PRO A 272 27.61 -5.48 -7.98
C PRO A 272 26.44 -6.47 -7.91
N SER A 273 25.70 -6.47 -6.79
CA SER A 273 24.42 -7.17 -6.65
C SER A 273 23.24 -6.37 -7.21
N ALA A 274 23.37 -5.03 -7.30
CA ALA A 274 22.43 -4.12 -7.96
C ALA A 274 23.09 -2.77 -8.32
N ILE A 275 22.61 -2.11 -9.38
CA ILE A 275 22.80 -0.68 -9.64
C ILE A 275 21.43 -0.05 -9.92
N GLU A 276 21.09 1.00 -9.19
CA GLU A 276 19.74 1.60 -9.19
C GLU A 276 19.83 3.13 -9.26
N LEU A 277 18.90 3.76 -10.01
CA LEU A 277 18.89 5.23 -10.21
C LEU A 277 17.75 5.90 -9.44
N MET A 278 18.02 7.08 -8.87
CA MET A 278 17.00 8.11 -8.56
C MET A 278 17.41 9.47 -9.13
N ASP A 279 16.45 10.19 -9.71
CA ASP A 279 16.65 11.53 -10.28
C ASP A 279 16.37 12.69 -9.30
N HIS A 280 16.71 13.90 -9.72
CA HIS A 280 16.38 15.14 -9.01
C HIS A 280 14.88 15.27 -8.68
N THR A 281 13.98 14.76 -9.53
CA THR A 281 12.53 14.83 -9.29
C THR A 281 12.16 14.08 -8.01
N ILE A 282 12.52 12.79 -7.93
CA ILE A 282 12.27 11.94 -6.76
C ILE A 282 13.03 12.46 -5.55
N LEU A 283 14.30 12.84 -5.70
CA LEU A 283 15.12 13.37 -4.60
C LEU A 283 14.51 14.67 -4.02
N SER A 284 14.10 15.62 -4.86
CA SER A 284 13.53 16.89 -4.40
C SER A 284 12.16 16.72 -3.73
N LEU A 285 11.38 15.71 -4.13
CA LEU A 285 10.11 15.33 -3.50
C LEU A 285 10.34 14.56 -2.18
N ALA A 286 11.34 13.68 -2.13
CA ALA A 286 11.76 12.97 -0.91
C ALA A 286 12.22 13.95 0.18
N ARG A 287 13.10 14.91 -0.17
CA ARG A 287 13.59 15.98 0.73
C ARG A 287 12.44 16.84 1.32
N LYS A 288 11.40 17.12 0.52
CA LYS A 288 10.18 17.86 0.96
C LYS A 288 9.21 17.01 1.79
N SER A 289 9.29 15.69 1.70
CA SER A 289 8.41 14.77 2.41
C SER A 289 9.00 14.40 3.79
N PRO A 290 8.30 14.65 4.91
CA PRO A 290 8.74 14.24 6.25
C PRO A 290 8.54 12.72 6.48
N HIS A 291 8.89 11.91 5.48
CA HIS A 291 8.82 10.46 5.39
C HIS A 291 10.12 9.88 4.79
N PHE A 292 10.83 10.66 3.97
CA PHE A 292 11.95 10.20 3.14
C PHE A 292 13.16 11.15 3.23
N GLN A 293 13.31 11.83 4.37
CA GLN A 293 14.46 12.66 4.71
C GLN A 293 15.61 11.77 5.20
N VAL A 294 16.17 10.97 4.29
CA VAL A 294 17.40 10.20 4.52
C VAL A 294 18.60 11.13 4.36
N GLU A 295 19.48 11.20 5.35
CA GLU A 295 20.65 12.08 5.35
C GLU A 295 21.55 11.83 4.14
N ALA A 296 21.80 10.55 3.83
CA ALA A 296 22.56 10.08 2.68
C ALA A 296 22.00 10.47 1.28
N LEU A 297 20.85 11.14 1.19
CA LEU A 297 20.23 11.58 -0.07
C LEU A 297 20.07 13.10 -0.20
N GLN A 298 20.54 13.90 0.77
CA GLN A 298 20.30 15.35 0.80
C GLN A 298 21.16 16.12 -0.22
N ASP A 299 22.42 15.72 -0.44
CA ASP A 299 23.42 16.59 -1.12
C ASP A 299 23.59 16.37 -2.63
N SER A 300 22.93 15.38 -3.24
CA SER A 300 23.06 15.15 -4.68
C SER A 300 22.47 16.30 -5.52
N PRO A 301 23.19 16.77 -6.57
CA PRO A 301 22.79 17.90 -7.40
C PRO A 301 21.77 17.55 -8.49
N GLY A 302 21.80 16.34 -9.07
CA GLY A 302 20.97 15.99 -10.23
C GLY A 302 20.49 14.53 -10.30
N ALA A 303 21.32 13.56 -9.90
CA ALA A 303 20.98 12.14 -9.83
C ALA A 303 21.86 11.39 -8.82
N ILE A 304 21.40 10.21 -8.39
CA ILE A 304 22.18 9.26 -7.58
C ILE A 304 22.12 7.89 -8.25
N LEU A 305 23.29 7.24 -8.41
CA LEU A 305 23.37 5.79 -8.52
C LEU A 305 23.59 5.18 -7.13
N ILE A 306 22.68 4.29 -6.74
CA ILE A 306 22.83 3.39 -5.59
C ILE A 306 23.45 2.10 -6.13
N VAL A 307 24.60 1.71 -5.60
CA VAL A 307 25.30 0.47 -5.97
C VAL A 307 25.42 -0.41 -4.73
N GLU A 308 25.10 -1.70 -4.84
CA GLU A 308 25.19 -2.67 -3.74
C GLU A 308 26.13 -3.83 -4.10
N TYR A 309 26.80 -4.40 -3.10
CA TYR A 309 27.58 -5.63 -3.21
C TYR A 309 27.27 -6.56 -2.04
N CYS A 310 27.33 -7.88 -2.28
CA CYS A 310 27.25 -8.92 -1.24
C CYS A 310 28.61 -9.22 -0.56
N GLU A 311 29.64 -8.44 -0.85
CA GLU A 311 31.01 -8.56 -0.35
C GLU A 311 31.62 -7.16 -0.12
N ASP A 312 32.74 -7.07 0.58
CA ASP A 312 33.42 -5.79 0.83
C ASP A 312 34.20 -5.33 -0.42
N LYS A 313 33.93 -4.10 -0.86
CA LYS A 313 34.57 -3.43 -2.01
C LYS A 313 35.19 -2.09 -1.64
N ARG A 314 35.35 -1.78 -0.35
CA ARG A 314 35.74 -0.45 0.15
C ARG A 314 36.91 0.19 -0.58
N GLU A 315 37.99 -0.56 -0.81
CA GLU A 315 39.18 -0.05 -1.51
C GLU A 315 38.86 0.35 -2.96
N LEU A 316 38.15 -0.51 -3.68
CA LEU A 316 37.70 -0.26 -5.06
C LEU A 316 36.74 0.94 -5.13
N LEU A 317 35.75 1.00 -4.24
CA LEU A 317 34.80 2.11 -4.17
C LEU A 317 35.46 3.45 -3.84
N THR A 318 36.50 3.43 -3.01
CA THR A 318 37.33 4.61 -2.72
C THR A 318 38.13 5.02 -3.95
N GLN A 319 38.73 4.07 -4.68
CA GLN A 319 39.44 4.33 -5.95
C GLN A 319 38.51 4.86 -7.06
N MET A 320 37.25 4.44 -7.07
CA MET A 320 36.20 4.93 -7.97
C MET A 320 35.58 6.26 -7.52
N ASN A 321 36.00 6.84 -6.38
CA ASN A 321 35.51 8.10 -5.83
C ASN A 321 34.01 8.10 -5.49
N ALA A 322 33.50 7.00 -4.93
CA ALA A 322 32.14 6.97 -4.38
C ALA A 322 31.93 8.09 -3.34
N ASN A 323 30.85 8.87 -3.50
CA ASN A 323 30.55 10.01 -2.62
C ASN A 323 30.22 9.58 -1.18
N MET A 324 29.67 8.37 -1.02
CA MET A 324 29.39 7.76 0.28
C MET A 324 29.50 6.24 0.19
N ILE A 325 30.06 5.61 1.23
CA ILE A 325 30.07 4.15 1.42
C ILE A 325 29.37 3.85 2.74
N ILE A 326 28.41 2.93 2.73
CA ILE A 326 27.48 2.66 3.82
C ILE A 326 27.50 1.15 4.12
N ASP A 327 28.02 0.75 5.28
CA ASP A 327 27.94 -0.64 5.76
C ASP A 327 26.78 -0.86 6.76
N ASP A 328 26.22 0.22 7.31
CA ASP A 328 25.14 0.14 8.30
C ASP A 328 23.83 -0.36 7.67
N PRO A 329 23.27 -1.51 8.12
CA PRO A 329 22.06 -2.06 7.54
C PRO A 329 20.82 -1.17 7.71
N ALA A 330 20.75 -0.33 8.75
CA ALA A 330 19.61 0.56 8.95
C ALA A 330 19.61 1.68 7.89
N THR A 331 20.74 2.35 7.71
CA THR A 331 20.94 3.39 6.68
C THR A 331 20.76 2.83 5.27
N GLN A 332 21.29 1.62 4.98
CA GLN A 332 21.01 0.91 3.72
C GLN A 332 19.51 0.68 3.52
N GLN A 333 18.79 0.25 4.57
CA GLN A 333 17.35 0.01 4.50
C GLN A 333 16.55 1.31 4.29
N GLU A 334 16.99 2.46 4.82
CA GLU A 334 16.34 3.75 4.58
C GLU A 334 16.49 4.22 3.12
N VAL A 335 17.70 4.10 2.55
CA VAL A 335 17.95 4.35 1.12
C VAL A 335 17.11 3.39 0.27
N TRP A 336 17.11 2.09 0.58
CA TRP A 336 16.32 1.09 -0.15
C TRP A 336 14.81 1.34 -0.06
N THR A 337 14.30 1.76 1.09
CA THR A 337 12.90 2.11 1.28
C THR A 337 12.53 3.32 0.42
N THR A 338 13.37 4.36 0.40
CA THR A 338 13.16 5.55 -0.42
C THR A 338 13.16 5.22 -1.92
N ARG A 339 14.10 4.39 -2.39
CA ARG A 339 14.14 3.90 -3.78
C ARG A 339 12.92 3.04 -4.15
N LYS A 340 12.44 2.18 -3.25
CA LYS A 340 11.25 1.32 -3.45
C LYS A 340 9.95 2.13 -3.48
N GLU A 341 9.85 3.18 -2.67
CA GLU A 341 8.68 4.08 -2.59
C GLU A 341 8.74 5.24 -3.61
N GLY A 342 9.77 5.32 -4.46
CA GLY A 342 9.97 6.38 -5.45
C GLY A 342 8.75 6.66 -6.35
N LEU A 343 8.00 5.62 -6.72
CA LEU A 343 6.72 5.73 -7.44
C LEU A 343 5.71 6.61 -6.68
N GLY A 344 5.58 6.40 -5.36
CA GLY A 344 4.63 7.14 -4.51
C GLY A 344 5.08 8.54 -4.17
N ILE A 345 6.39 8.71 -3.96
CA ILE A 345 7.04 10.02 -3.85
C ILE A 345 6.68 10.85 -5.09
N LEU A 346 6.80 10.25 -6.27
CA LEU A 346 6.44 10.85 -7.55
C LEU A 346 4.93 11.12 -7.71
N MET A 347 4.04 10.25 -7.21
CA MET A 347 2.58 10.51 -7.19
C MET A 347 2.18 11.74 -6.33
N SER A 348 3.05 12.23 -5.43
CA SER A 348 2.75 13.38 -4.58
C SER A 348 2.83 14.75 -5.28
N ILE A 349 3.23 14.80 -6.57
CA ILE A 349 3.24 16.03 -7.38
C ILE A 349 1.83 16.64 -7.43
N ASP A 350 1.65 17.78 -6.75
CA ASP A 350 0.35 18.48 -6.65
C ASP A 350 0.16 19.50 -7.79
N GLN A 351 0.19 19.00 -9.02
CA GLN A 351 -0.06 19.76 -10.26
C GLN A 351 -1.21 19.16 -11.08
N LYS A 352 -1.67 19.86 -12.13
CA LYS A 352 -2.70 19.38 -13.09
C LYS A 352 -2.20 18.17 -13.89
N ARG A 353 -1.05 18.33 -14.56
CA ARG A 353 -0.32 17.22 -15.19
C ARG A 353 0.21 16.27 -14.11
N LYS A 354 0.15 14.97 -14.39
CA LYS A 354 0.58 13.88 -13.50
C LYS A 354 1.60 12.96 -14.19
N PRO A 355 2.48 12.29 -13.43
CA PRO A 355 3.40 11.27 -13.95
C PRO A 355 2.66 10.01 -14.47
N ILE A 356 2.51 9.89 -15.79
CA ILE A 356 1.72 8.83 -16.43
C ILE A 356 2.57 7.58 -16.76
N PRO A 357 2.11 6.36 -16.42
CA PRO A 357 2.73 5.11 -16.87
C PRO A 357 2.31 4.74 -18.29
N PHE A 358 3.18 4.97 -19.28
CA PHE A 358 2.96 4.51 -20.67
C PHE A 358 4.27 4.21 -21.42
N ILE A 359 5.36 4.94 -21.13
CA ILE A 359 6.74 4.63 -21.59
C ILE A 359 7.66 4.18 -20.44
N GLU A 360 7.12 3.85 -19.27
CA GLU A 360 7.92 3.20 -18.22
C GLU A 360 8.28 1.75 -18.59
N ASP A 361 9.26 1.21 -17.86
CA ASP A 361 9.73 -0.18 -17.93
C ASP A 361 10.38 -0.59 -19.27
N CYS A 362 10.65 0.36 -20.16
CA CYS A 362 11.39 0.10 -21.39
C CYS A 362 12.85 -0.26 -21.07
N ALA A 363 13.42 -1.21 -21.80
CA ALA A 363 14.80 -1.66 -21.58
C ALA A 363 15.63 -1.70 -22.87
N VAL A 364 16.90 -1.33 -22.76
CA VAL A 364 17.92 -1.33 -23.84
C VAL A 364 19.18 -2.07 -23.36
N PRO A 365 20.14 -2.43 -24.25
CA PRO A 365 21.44 -2.89 -23.80
C PRO A 365 22.13 -1.83 -22.94
N VAL A 366 22.84 -2.24 -21.88
CA VAL A 366 23.41 -1.30 -20.88
C VAL A 366 24.43 -0.30 -21.45
N GLN A 367 25.04 -0.63 -22.60
CA GLN A 367 25.97 0.25 -23.32
C GLN A 367 25.25 1.46 -23.95
N ASP A 368 23.98 1.29 -24.33
CA ASP A 368 23.19 2.26 -25.10
C ASP A 368 22.35 3.19 -24.22
N LEU A 369 22.30 2.94 -22.90
CA LEU A 369 21.60 3.76 -21.91
C LEU A 369 21.87 5.28 -22.03
N PRO A 370 23.11 5.77 -22.26
CA PRO A 370 23.35 7.20 -22.41
C PRO A 370 22.67 7.77 -23.65
N GLU A 371 22.71 7.07 -24.78
CA GLU A 371 22.10 7.54 -26.02
C GLU A 371 20.57 7.42 -25.98
N TYR A 372 20.04 6.37 -25.34
CA TYR A 372 18.62 6.21 -25.06
C TYR A 372 18.06 7.40 -24.26
N VAL A 373 18.66 7.73 -23.11
CA VAL A 373 18.25 8.88 -22.30
C VAL A 373 18.36 10.18 -23.08
N LYS A 374 19.47 10.41 -23.80
CA LYS A 374 19.70 11.62 -24.61
C LYS A 374 18.67 11.81 -25.73
N ARG A 375 18.31 10.73 -26.45
CA ARG A 375 17.28 10.75 -27.50
C ARG A 375 15.89 10.92 -26.91
N LEU A 376 15.59 10.24 -25.80
CA LEU A 376 14.29 10.36 -25.13
C LEU A 376 14.04 11.76 -24.56
N ASP A 377 15.03 12.35 -23.90
CA ASP A 377 14.95 13.75 -23.42
C ASP A 377 14.63 14.72 -24.57
N THR A 378 15.09 14.42 -25.78
CA THR A 378 14.79 15.19 -26.99
C THR A 378 13.34 15.01 -27.43
N ILE A 379 12.80 13.78 -27.37
CA ILE A 379 11.37 13.48 -27.64
C ILE A 379 10.46 14.19 -26.62
N LEU A 380 10.78 14.12 -25.31
CA LEU A 380 9.96 14.76 -24.27
C LEU A 380 9.94 16.29 -24.43
N LYS A 381 11.09 16.92 -24.68
CA LYS A 381 11.21 18.36 -24.94
C LYS A 381 10.48 18.79 -26.22
N LYS A 382 10.50 17.96 -27.29
CA LYS A 382 9.73 18.17 -28.53
C LYS A 382 8.21 18.23 -28.27
N HIS A 383 7.71 17.45 -27.31
CA HIS A 383 6.29 17.35 -26.97
C HIS A 383 5.84 18.27 -25.82
N ASP A 384 6.68 19.20 -25.36
CA ASP A 384 6.35 20.15 -24.29
C ASP A 384 5.93 19.41 -22.99
N THR A 385 6.77 18.46 -22.57
CA THR A 385 6.69 17.76 -21.27
C THR A 385 8.08 17.38 -20.75
N GLU A 386 8.14 16.97 -19.49
CA GLU A 386 9.33 16.46 -18.80
C GLU A 386 8.99 15.10 -18.16
N GLY A 387 10.00 14.25 -17.99
CA GLY A 387 9.85 12.92 -17.40
C GLY A 387 10.66 12.79 -16.12
N ALA A 388 10.07 12.15 -15.11
CA ALA A 388 10.83 11.72 -13.94
C ALA A 388 11.43 10.33 -14.18
N TYR A 389 12.67 10.13 -13.74
CA TYR A 389 13.47 8.94 -14.03
C TYR A 389 13.85 8.16 -12.75
N TYR A 390 13.62 6.85 -12.77
CA TYR A 390 14.21 5.87 -11.85
C TYR A 390 14.53 4.60 -12.63
N ALA A 391 15.50 3.79 -12.21
CA ALA A 391 16.00 2.70 -13.05
C ALA A 391 16.43 1.47 -12.26
N HIS A 392 16.20 0.30 -12.86
CA HIS A 392 17.01 -0.89 -12.66
C HIS A 392 18.23 -0.77 -13.58
N ALA A 393 19.10 0.20 -13.26
CA ALA A 393 20.21 0.64 -14.09
C ALA A 393 21.13 -0.52 -14.49
N SER A 394 21.42 -1.45 -13.57
CA SER A 394 22.20 -2.65 -13.85
C SER A 394 21.57 -3.61 -14.87
N ALA A 395 20.26 -3.51 -15.12
CA ALA A 395 19.52 -4.36 -16.05
C ALA A 395 19.19 -3.66 -17.39
N GLY A 396 19.66 -2.42 -17.61
CA GLY A 396 19.32 -1.67 -18.81
C GLY A 396 17.88 -1.14 -18.87
N CYS A 397 17.15 -1.20 -17.75
CA CYS A 397 15.71 -0.97 -17.70
C CYS A 397 15.37 0.32 -16.93
N LEU A 398 14.64 1.22 -17.58
CA LEU A 398 14.32 2.56 -17.10
C LEU A 398 12.80 2.73 -16.90
N HIS A 399 12.43 3.23 -15.73
CA HIS A 399 11.08 3.65 -15.40
C HIS A 399 10.96 5.16 -15.54
N ILE A 400 10.14 5.57 -16.50
CA ILE A 400 10.10 6.95 -17.01
C ILE A 400 8.65 7.36 -17.13
N ARG A 401 8.27 8.43 -16.43
CA ARG A 401 6.88 8.90 -16.38
C ARG A 401 6.79 10.38 -16.79
N PRO A 402 6.43 10.67 -18.05
CA PRO A 402 6.13 12.01 -18.51
C PRO A 402 4.97 12.65 -17.74
N LEU A 403 5.04 13.96 -17.53
CA LEU A 403 3.99 14.74 -16.88
C LEU A 403 2.91 15.14 -17.91
N LEU A 404 1.74 14.49 -17.85
CA LEU A 404 0.59 14.70 -18.74
C LEU A 404 -0.74 14.70 -17.96
N ASP A 405 -1.75 15.40 -18.47
CA ASP A 405 -3.13 15.35 -17.95
C ASP A 405 -4.04 14.64 -18.95
N LEU A 406 -4.39 13.38 -18.67
CA LEU A 406 -5.25 12.57 -19.55
C LEU A 406 -6.72 13.03 -19.60
N SER A 407 -7.09 14.13 -18.92
CA SER A 407 -8.38 14.82 -19.16
C SER A 407 -8.31 15.93 -20.23
N ASP A 408 -7.13 16.20 -20.81
CA ASP A 408 -6.94 17.09 -21.96
C ASP A 408 -6.60 16.26 -23.21
N GLU A 409 -7.43 16.36 -24.25
CA GLU A 409 -7.25 15.66 -25.53
C GLU A 409 -5.88 15.93 -26.17
N LYS A 410 -5.26 17.08 -25.89
CA LYS A 410 -3.90 17.40 -26.37
C LYS A 410 -2.83 16.61 -25.64
N ASP A 411 -3.00 16.36 -24.35
CA ASP A 411 -2.05 15.56 -23.56
C ASP A 411 -2.26 14.06 -23.82
N GLN A 412 -3.48 13.62 -24.17
CA GLN A 412 -3.70 12.30 -24.78
C GLN A 412 -2.97 12.18 -26.12
N THR A 413 -3.14 13.16 -27.02
CA THR A 413 -2.45 13.18 -28.32
C THR A 413 -0.91 13.20 -28.16
N ARG A 414 -0.38 13.93 -27.17
CA ARG A 414 1.05 13.89 -26.82
C ARG A 414 1.48 12.51 -26.34
N MET A 415 0.69 11.85 -25.50
CA MET A 415 0.98 10.50 -25.01
C MET A 415 1.21 9.51 -26.16
N ASP A 416 0.31 9.51 -27.15
CA ASP A 416 0.39 8.61 -28.30
C ASP A 416 1.62 8.91 -29.17
N ASN A 417 1.89 10.19 -29.49
CA ASN A 417 3.08 10.56 -30.27
C ASN A 417 4.40 10.28 -29.54
N ILE A 418 4.46 10.50 -28.22
CA ILE A 418 5.64 10.17 -27.40
C ILE A 418 5.85 8.65 -27.43
N LEU A 419 4.78 7.85 -27.29
CA LEU A 419 4.87 6.39 -27.33
C LEU A 419 5.39 5.92 -28.70
N ASP A 420 4.86 6.45 -29.80
CA ASP A 420 5.32 6.09 -31.15
C ASP A 420 6.80 6.38 -31.39
N GLU A 421 7.30 7.56 -31.00
CA GLU A 421 8.72 7.91 -31.13
C GLU A 421 9.62 7.13 -30.15
N CYS A 422 9.09 6.73 -28.98
CA CYS A 422 9.80 5.85 -28.06
C CYS A 422 9.94 4.43 -28.61
N ILE A 423 8.96 3.93 -29.37
CA ILE A 423 9.02 2.61 -30.00
C ILE A 423 10.11 2.59 -31.08
N ASP A 424 10.18 3.61 -31.95
CA ASP A 424 11.25 3.70 -32.96
C ASP A 424 12.64 3.80 -32.32
N LEU A 425 12.77 4.56 -31.23
CA LEU A 425 13.99 4.63 -30.42
C LEU A 425 14.40 3.26 -29.83
N LEU A 426 13.43 2.42 -29.45
CA LEU A 426 13.72 1.07 -28.95
C LEU A 426 14.10 0.11 -30.08
N VAL A 427 13.48 0.19 -31.25
CA VAL A 427 13.87 -0.59 -32.44
C VAL A 427 15.31 -0.28 -32.84
N ASP A 428 15.66 1.00 -32.97
CA ASP A 428 17.03 1.45 -33.31
C ASP A 428 18.11 0.86 -32.38
N LEU A 429 17.83 0.81 -31.07
CA LEU A 429 18.77 0.35 -30.05
C LEU A 429 18.63 -1.14 -29.71
N GLY A 430 17.75 -1.88 -30.39
CA GLY A 430 17.48 -3.30 -30.10
C GLY A 430 16.95 -3.54 -28.68
N GLY A 431 16.18 -2.58 -28.15
CA GLY A 431 15.52 -2.67 -26.86
C GLY A 431 14.18 -3.42 -26.89
N THR A 432 13.40 -3.24 -25.83
CA THR A 432 12.05 -3.83 -25.67
C THR A 432 11.11 -2.87 -24.94
N LEU A 433 9.81 -3.09 -25.14
CA LEU A 433 8.71 -2.28 -24.60
C LEU A 433 8.52 -2.45 -23.08
N THR A 434 8.96 -3.58 -22.53
CA THR A 434 8.80 -3.94 -21.12
C THR A 434 9.91 -4.92 -20.66
N GLY A 435 10.52 -4.62 -19.52
CA GLY A 435 11.48 -5.46 -18.82
C GLY A 435 10.92 -6.18 -17.58
N GLU A 436 9.75 -5.80 -17.07
CA GLU A 436 9.17 -6.36 -15.84
C GLU A 436 7.63 -6.33 -15.78
N HIS A 437 6.98 -5.35 -16.43
CA HIS A 437 5.55 -5.04 -16.25
C HIS A 437 4.59 -5.86 -17.13
N GLY A 438 5.07 -6.51 -18.20
CA GLY A 438 4.24 -7.16 -19.21
C GLY A 438 3.67 -6.19 -20.26
N ASP A 439 3.24 -6.74 -21.39
CA ASP A 439 2.78 -5.96 -22.54
C ASP A 439 1.37 -5.39 -22.35
N GLY A 440 0.48 -6.23 -21.83
CA GLY A 440 -0.93 -5.96 -21.56
C GLY A 440 -1.66 -5.19 -22.65
N ARG A 441 -2.33 -4.13 -22.20
CA ARG A 441 -3.16 -3.26 -23.04
C ARG A 441 -2.40 -2.04 -23.55
N SER A 442 -1.29 -1.66 -22.91
CA SER A 442 -0.46 -0.51 -23.28
C SER A 442 0.58 -0.79 -24.37
N LYS A 443 1.17 -1.99 -24.39
CA LYS A 443 2.25 -2.34 -25.34
C LYS A 443 1.81 -3.40 -26.35
N GLY A 444 0.89 -4.29 -25.98
CA GLY A 444 0.35 -5.34 -26.85
C GLY A 444 -0.05 -4.90 -28.27
N PRO A 445 -0.67 -3.72 -28.50
CA PRO A 445 -0.97 -3.21 -29.84
C PRO A 445 0.25 -2.92 -30.74
N TYR A 446 1.45 -2.84 -30.17
CA TYR A 446 2.67 -2.39 -30.85
C TYR A 446 3.69 -3.52 -31.08
N LEU A 447 3.38 -4.76 -30.70
CA LEU A 447 4.31 -5.91 -30.79
C LEU A 447 4.90 -6.13 -32.19
N GLU A 448 4.13 -5.90 -33.25
CA GLU A 448 4.59 -6.06 -34.65
C GLU A 448 5.69 -5.07 -35.04
N ARG A 449 5.83 -3.92 -34.35
CA ARG A 449 6.95 -2.97 -34.57
C ARG A 449 8.27 -3.43 -33.95
N ILE A 450 8.23 -4.30 -32.94
CA ILE A 450 9.43 -4.83 -32.26
C ILE A 450 9.81 -6.19 -32.83
N PHE A 451 8.87 -7.14 -32.76
CA PHE A 451 9.10 -8.55 -33.10
C PHE A 451 8.93 -8.84 -34.60
N GLY A 452 8.51 -7.83 -35.38
CA GLY A 452 8.11 -8.04 -36.77
C GLY A 452 6.83 -8.89 -36.87
N LYS A 453 6.35 -9.03 -38.10
CA LYS A 453 5.07 -9.70 -38.37
C LYS A 453 5.10 -11.20 -38.09
N ASP A 454 6.20 -11.86 -38.43
CA ASP A 454 6.24 -13.33 -38.43
C ASP A 454 6.34 -13.91 -37.01
N LEU A 455 7.08 -13.28 -36.09
CA LEU A 455 7.04 -13.67 -34.67
C LEU A 455 5.67 -13.41 -34.03
N VAL A 456 5.00 -12.31 -34.37
CA VAL A 456 3.65 -12.02 -33.85
C VAL A 456 2.61 -13.00 -34.39
N ASN A 457 2.75 -13.46 -35.64
CA ASN A 457 1.97 -14.58 -36.17
C ASN A 457 2.24 -15.86 -35.38
N ALA A 458 3.51 -16.20 -35.12
CA ALA A 458 3.89 -17.39 -34.35
C ALA A 458 3.34 -17.37 -32.91
N PHE A 459 3.35 -16.20 -32.25
CA PHE A 459 2.67 -16.02 -30.95
C PHE A 459 1.17 -16.31 -31.08
N ALA A 460 0.50 -15.72 -32.09
CA ALA A 460 -0.93 -15.92 -32.33
C ALA A 460 -1.30 -17.39 -32.68
N GLU A 461 -0.42 -18.13 -33.34
CA GLU A 461 -0.60 -19.56 -33.61
C GLU A 461 -0.48 -20.42 -32.34
N ILE A 462 0.43 -20.09 -31.42
CA ILE A 462 0.52 -20.72 -30.09
C ILE A 462 -0.74 -20.44 -29.26
N HIS A 463 -1.23 -19.19 -29.24
CA HIS A 463 -2.54 -18.88 -28.62
C HIS A 463 -3.67 -19.71 -29.23
N LYS A 464 -3.71 -19.85 -30.56
CA LYS A 464 -4.74 -20.64 -31.26
C LYS A 464 -4.63 -22.15 -30.99
N ALA A 465 -3.42 -22.67 -30.74
CA ALA A 465 -3.20 -24.07 -30.41
C ALA A 465 -3.62 -24.42 -28.97
N LEU A 466 -3.37 -23.52 -28.01
CA LEU A 466 -3.70 -23.72 -26.59
C LEU A 466 -5.11 -23.23 -26.21
N ASP A 467 -5.63 -22.21 -26.90
CA ASP A 467 -6.95 -21.62 -26.72
C ASP A 467 -7.63 -21.30 -28.07
N PRO A 468 -8.13 -22.31 -28.78
CA PRO A 468 -8.80 -22.13 -30.08
C PRO A 468 -10.10 -21.31 -30.00
N LYS A 469 -10.61 -21.03 -28.80
CA LYS A 469 -11.81 -20.19 -28.58
C LYS A 469 -11.50 -18.79 -28.05
N GLN A 470 -10.24 -18.49 -27.73
CA GLN A 470 -9.78 -17.21 -27.18
C GLN A 470 -10.52 -16.81 -25.88
N ILE A 471 -10.82 -17.77 -24.99
CA ILE A 471 -11.42 -17.49 -23.69
C ILE A 471 -10.46 -16.79 -22.71
N PHE A 472 -9.15 -16.98 -22.82
CA PHE A 472 -8.17 -16.28 -21.96
C PHE A 472 -7.73 -14.91 -22.52
N ARG A 473 -8.27 -14.50 -23.68
CA ARG A 473 -7.88 -13.25 -24.35
C ARG A 473 -8.45 -12.01 -23.64
N LEU A 474 -7.63 -10.98 -23.47
CA LEU A 474 -8.08 -9.65 -23.04
C LEU A 474 -9.10 -9.06 -24.03
N ASN A 475 -10.28 -8.67 -23.51
CA ASN A 475 -11.44 -8.24 -24.30
C ASN A 475 -11.96 -6.85 -23.88
N GLY A 476 -12.95 -6.36 -24.64
CA GLY A 476 -13.66 -5.12 -24.40
C GLY A 476 -12.90 -3.86 -24.76
N LYS A 477 -13.58 -2.71 -24.60
CA LYS A 477 -12.96 -1.38 -24.71
C LYS A 477 -12.53 -0.88 -23.34
N THR A 478 -11.42 -0.16 -23.31
CA THR A 478 -10.93 0.56 -22.12
C THR A 478 -11.29 2.03 -22.18
N GLN A 479 -11.51 2.62 -21.00
CA GLN A 479 -11.51 4.06 -20.77
C GLN A 479 -10.25 4.44 -19.99
N PHE A 480 -9.87 5.72 -19.98
CA PHE A 480 -8.90 6.20 -19.00
C PHE A 480 -9.55 6.22 -17.61
N ARG A 481 -8.81 5.76 -16.60
CA ARG A 481 -9.34 5.58 -15.25
C ARG A 481 -9.66 6.89 -14.52
N GLN A 482 -8.98 7.97 -14.89
CA GLN A 482 -9.30 9.32 -14.39
C GLN A 482 -10.42 10.00 -15.19
N ASP A 483 -10.77 9.46 -16.36
CA ASP A 483 -11.92 9.88 -17.15
C ASP A 483 -13.20 9.23 -16.60
N PHE A 484 -13.73 9.85 -15.55
CA PHE A 484 -15.10 9.64 -15.12
C PHE A 484 -15.76 11.01 -14.91
N ALA A 485 -16.94 11.17 -15.50
CA ALA A 485 -17.75 12.37 -15.40
C ALA A 485 -18.21 12.58 -13.95
N THR A 486 -18.08 13.81 -13.45
CA THR A 486 -18.51 14.17 -12.09
C THR A 486 -19.40 15.40 -12.12
N PRO A 487 -20.61 15.36 -11.53
CA PRO A 487 -21.35 16.59 -11.24
C PRO A 487 -20.54 17.44 -10.27
N ASN A 488 -20.51 18.75 -10.46
CA ASN A 488 -19.85 19.66 -9.52
C ASN A 488 -20.63 19.69 -8.19
N LYS A 489 -20.15 18.92 -7.22
CA LYS A 489 -20.69 18.81 -5.86
C LYS A 489 -19.76 19.59 -4.93
N GLU A 490 -20.16 20.78 -4.51
CA GLU A 490 -19.49 21.47 -3.40
C GLU A 490 -19.69 20.67 -2.10
N THR A 491 -18.62 20.48 -1.32
CA THR A 491 -18.58 19.62 -0.13
C THR A 491 -18.10 20.38 1.11
N PHE A 492 -18.44 19.90 2.31
CA PHE A 492 -18.28 20.65 3.57
C PHE A 492 -16.82 20.88 3.97
N LEU A 493 -15.96 19.87 3.84
CA LEU A 493 -14.55 19.89 4.24
C LEU A 493 -13.62 20.25 3.08
N LEU A 494 -14.01 19.95 1.83
CA LEU A 494 -13.12 19.99 0.67
C LEU A 494 -13.60 20.91 -0.47
N GLY A 495 -14.83 21.45 -0.41
CA GLY A 495 -15.38 22.26 -1.52
C GLY A 495 -15.49 21.44 -2.80
N ASP A 496 -14.93 21.96 -3.89
CA ASP A 496 -14.73 21.29 -5.18
C ASP A 496 -13.65 20.17 -5.12
N GLY A 497 -12.70 20.28 -4.19
CA GLY A 497 -11.57 19.36 -4.03
C GLY A 497 -11.91 17.91 -3.68
N PHE A 498 -13.17 17.57 -3.38
CA PHE A 498 -13.59 16.19 -3.06
C PHE A 498 -13.32 15.22 -4.22
N VAL A 499 -13.62 15.62 -5.47
CA VAL A 499 -13.37 14.79 -6.65
C VAL A 499 -11.87 14.52 -6.81
N SER A 500 -11.03 15.54 -6.63
CA SER A 500 -9.56 15.40 -6.66
C SER A 500 -9.06 14.46 -5.57
N ALA A 501 -9.59 14.58 -4.34
CA ALA A 501 -9.23 13.70 -3.22
C ALA A 501 -9.61 12.22 -3.46
N VAL A 502 -10.69 11.92 -4.18
CA VAL A 502 -11.01 10.55 -4.64
C VAL A 502 -10.06 10.11 -5.77
N LYS A 503 -9.81 10.98 -6.75
CA LYS A 503 -8.90 10.70 -7.89
C LYS A 503 -7.43 10.50 -7.47
N LYS A 504 -7.02 10.84 -6.24
CA LYS A 504 -5.67 10.55 -5.71
C LYS A 504 -5.31 9.04 -5.70
N CYS A 505 -6.27 8.12 -5.70
CA CYS A 505 -5.95 6.69 -5.66
C CYS A 505 -5.37 6.18 -6.99
N ASN A 506 -4.06 5.98 -7.08
CA ASN A 506 -3.40 5.42 -8.27
C ASN A 506 -3.64 3.90 -8.48
N GLY A 507 -4.31 3.21 -7.54
CA GLY A 507 -4.67 1.79 -7.68
C GLY A 507 -3.56 0.75 -7.49
N GLU A 508 -2.35 1.16 -7.10
CA GLU A 508 -1.14 0.35 -6.84
C GLU A 508 -1.29 -0.80 -5.82
N GLY A 509 -2.48 -0.94 -5.23
CA GLY A 509 -2.82 -2.00 -4.30
C GLY A 509 -2.15 -1.89 -2.93
N ALA A 510 -1.45 -0.80 -2.60
CA ALA A 510 -0.70 -0.62 -1.35
C ALA A 510 -1.50 -0.97 -0.08
N CYS A 511 -2.81 -0.79 -0.11
CA CYS A 511 -3.76 -1.15 0.95
C CYS A 511 -4.11 -2.64 1.09
N ARG A 512 -3.63 -3.51 0.19
CA ARG A 512 -3.78 -4.98 0.23
C ARG A 512 -2.61 -5.69 0.95
N LYS A 513 -1.58 -4.96 1.38
CA LYS A 513 -0.46 -5.55 2.15
C LYS A 513 -0.96 -6.12 3.48
N LYS A 514 -0.44 -7.29 3.90
CA LYS A 514 -0.80 -7.95 5.16
C LYS A 514 -0.17 -7.32 6.42
N ILE A 515 0.61 -6.24 6.30
CA ILE A 515 1.41 -5.65 7.40
C ILE A 515 1.27 -4.12 7.51
N GLY A 516 1.41 -3.56 8.71
CA GLY A 516 1.29 -2.12 8.98
C GLY A 516 -0.13 -1.67 9.37
N VAL A 517 -0.37 -0.36 9.48
CA VAL A 517 -1.64 0.23 9.92
C VAL A 517 -2.64 0.40 8.76
N MET A 518 -2.20 0.32 7.50
CA MET A 518 -3.09 0.26 6.33
C MET A 518 -3.17 -1.17 5.75
N CYS A 519 -4.33 -1.82 5.64
CA CYS A 519 -5.69 -1.40 6.02
C CYS A 519 -6.35 -2.50 6.87
N PRO A 520 -6.73 -2.25 8.14
CA PRO A 520 -7.07 -3.33 9.09
C PRO A 520 -8.34 -4.07 8.69
N SER A 521 -9.32 -3.37 8.10
CA SER A 521 -10.54 -3.99 7.60
C SER A 521 -10.30 -4.91 6.39
N PHE A 522 -9.22 -4.71 5.63
CA PHE A 522 -8.80 -5.60 4.55
C PHE A 522 -7.92 -6.74 5.07
N GLN A 523 -6.93 -6.43 5.91
CA GLN A 523 -5.92 -7.37 6.41
C GLN A 523 -6.55 -8.64 7.00
N VAL A 524 -7.69 -8.53 7.70
CA VAL A 524 -8.37 -9.66 8.35
C VAL A 524 -9.57 -10.24 7.58
N THR A 525 -9.77 -9.84 6.32
CA THR A 525 -10.92 -10.28 5.50
C THR A 525 -10.57 -10.67 4.06
N GLY A 526 -9.51 -10.08 3.47
CA GLY A 526 -9.23 -10.17 2.04
C GLY A 526 -10.23 -9.43 1.13
N ASP A 527 -11.30 -8.84 1.68
CA ASP A 527 -12.37 -8.21 0.91
C ASP A 527 -11.89 -6.89 0.29
N GLU A 528 -11.75 -6.87 -1.04
CA GLU A 528 -11.35 -5.70 -1.81
C GLU A 528 -12.23 -4.49 -1.54
N ALA A 529 -13.52 -4.67 -1.23
CA ALA A 529 -14.42 -3.57 -0.86
C ALA A 529 -13.92 -2.82 0.39
N LEU A 530 -13.28 -3.52 1.33
CA LEU A 530 -12.74 -2.99 2.58
C LEU A 530 -11.30 -2.47 2.47
N SER A 531 -10.73 -2.46 1.27
CA SER A 531 -9.42 -1.84 0.97
C SER A 531 -9.56 -0.33 0.73
N THR A 532 -8.44 0.41 0.76
CA THR A 532 -8.45 1.85 0.39
C THR A 532 -8.81 2.04 -1.09
N ARG A 533 -8.33 1.14 -1.96
CA ARG A 533 -8.61 1.15 -3.40
C ARG A 533 -10.07 0.86 -3.69
N GLY A 534 -10.65 -0.17 -3.05
CA GLY A 534 -12.05 -0.51 -3.23
C GLY A 534 -12.98 0.63 -2.82
N ARG A 535 -12.71 1.27 -1.67
CA ARG A 535 -13.43 2.48 -1.24
C ARG A 535 -13.32 3.64 -2.24
N ALA A 536 -12.13 3.88 -2.81
CA ALA A 536 -11.97 4.89 -3.84
C ALA A 536 -12.76 4.55 -5.11
N ASN A 537 -12.73 3.29 -5.57
CA ASN A 537 -13.47 2.84 -6.74
C ASN A 537 -15.00 2.94 -6.55
N LEU A 538 -15.51 2.58 -5.36
CA LEU A 538 -16.92 2.75 -5.01
C LEU A 538 -17.31 4.24 -4.89
N LEU A 539 -16.43 5.11 -4.36
CA LEU A 539 -16.64 6.56 -4.34
C LEU A 539 -16.68 7.15 -5.76
N SER A 540 -15.80 6.73 -6.66
CA SER A 540 -15.85 7.11 -8.08
C SER A 540 -17.15 6.68 -8.74
N ALA A 541 -17.57 5.43 -8.56
CA ALA A 541 -18.83 4.93 -9.13
C ALA A 541 -20.07 5.66 -8.58
N TRP A 542 -20.07 6.02 -7.30
CA TRP A 542 -21.10 6.86 -6.70
C TRP A 542 -21.09 8.30 -7.21
N LEU A 543 -19.92 8.87 -7.52
CA LEU A 543 -19.80 10.16 -8.19
C LEU A 543 -20.34 10.13 -9.63
N GLU A 544 -20.18 9.00 -10.34
CA GLU A 544 -20.80 8.72 -11.64
C GLU A 544 -22.32 8.44 -11.56
N GLY A 545 -22.89 8.30 -10.35
CA GLY A 545 -24.31 7.99 -10.16
C GLY A 545 -24.69 6.51 -10.32
N LYS A 546 -23.72 5.58 -10.24
CA LYS A 546 -23.97 4.13 -10.28
C LYS A 546 -24.59 3.66 -8.95
N PRO A 547 -25.48 2.64 -8.97
CA PRO A 547 -26.20 2.17 -7.78
C PRO A 547 -25.30 1.32 -6.86
N VAL A 548 -24.37 1.97 -6.17
CA VAL A 548 -23.40 1.33 -5.24
C VAL A 548 -23.50 1.84 -3.79
N ASP A 549 -24.49 2.69 -3.47
CA ASP A 549 -24.64 3.35 -2.17
C ASP A 549 -24.66 2.40 -0.97
N LYS A 550 -25.26 1.21 -1.12
CA LYS A 550 -25.38 0.22 -0.03
C LYS A 550 -24.01 -0.36 0.33
N GLU A 551 -23.24 -0.79 -0.67
CA GLU A 551 -21.91 -1.38 -0.52
C GLU A 551 -20.87 -0.31 -0.15
N LEU A 552 -20.98 0.89 -0.73
CA LEU A 552 -20.16 2.05 -0.36
C LEU A 552 -20.40 2.46 1.10
N GLN A 553 -21.66 2.61 1.53
CA GLN A 553 -21.99 2.96 2.91
C GLN A 553 -21.53 1.87 3.88
N SER A 554 -21.69 0.58 3.52
CA SER A 554 -21.16 -0.54 4.31
C SER A 554 -19.64 -0.40 4.48
N SER A 555 -18.88 -0.36 3.38
CA SER A 555 -17.41 -0.31 3.44
C SER A 555 -16.87 0.93 4.15
N LEU A 556 -17.47 2.10 3.96
CA LEU A 556 -17.08 3.32 4.67
C LEU A 556 -17.46 3.26 6.15
N ARG A 557 -18.58 2.65 6.54
CA ARG A 557 -18.88 2.38 7.95
C ARG A 557 -17.85 1.43 8.56
N SER A 558 -17.46 0.37 7.84
CA SER A 558 -16.39 -0.57 8.18
C SER A 558 -14.96 0.03 8.18
N CYS A 559 -14.77 1.31 7.83
CA CYS A 559 -13.47 1.99 7.90
C CYS A 559 -13.20 2.61 9.28
N LEU A 560 -12.10 2.25 9.94
CA LEU A 560 -11.77 2.71 11.30
C LEU A 560 -11.26 4.18 11.37
N ALA A 561 -11.16 4.89 10.24
CA ALA A 561 -10.73 6.29 10.15
C ALA A 561 -9.35 6.62 10.78
N CYS A 562 -8.49 5.61 10.96
CA CYS A 562 -7.19 5.68 11.64
C CYS A 562 -6.09 6.48 10.92
N LYS A 563 -6.38 7.06 9.74
CA LYS A 563 -5.43 7.74 8.83
C LYS A 563 -4.20 6.94 8.37
N GLY A 564 -4.11 5.63 8.65
CA GLY A 564 -3.05 4.77 8.09
C GLY A 564 -2.95 4.86 6.56
N CYS A 565 -4.07 5.04 5.86
CA CYS A 565 -4.12 5.30 4.42
C CYS A 565 -3.58 6.67 3.98
N HIS A 566 -3.65 7.71 4.80
CA HIS A 566 -3.04 9.00 4.47
C HIS A 566 -1.51 8.95 4.56
N ARG A 567 -0.97 8.07 5.43
CA ARG A 567 0.46 8.01 5.79
C ARG A 567 1.24 6.85 5.16
N GLU A 568 0.61 5.69 4.98
CA GLU A 568 1.21 4.46 4.43
C GLU A 568 0.74 4.11 3.02
N CYS A 569 -0.25 4.84 2.47
CA CYS A 569 -0.49 4.78 1.04
C CYS A 569 0.52 5.73 0.37
N PRO A 570 1.32 5.26 -0.59
CA PRO A 570 2.25 6.13 -1.31
C PRO A 570 1.51 7.29 -2.00
N SER A 571 0.28 7.05 -2.47
CA SER A 571 -0.68 8.03 -2.99
C SER A 571 -1.34 8.97 -1.93
N GLN A 572 -1.03 8.84 -0.64
CA GLN A 572 -1.47 9.69 0.49
C GLN A 572 -3.01 9.90 0.65
N VAL A 573 -3.83 8.93 0.24
CA VAL A 573 -5.31 9.01 0.27
C VAL A 573 -5.88 9.08 1.70
N ASP A 574 -6.37 10.24 2.14
CA ASP A 574 -7.05 10.38 3.45
C ASP A 574 -8.52 9.89 3.40
N MET A 575 -8.68 8.58 3.56
CA MET A 575 -10.00 7.94 3.64
C MET A 575 -10.80 8.34 4.90
N ALA A 576 -10.18 8.96 5.92
CA ALA A 576 -10.92 9.46 7.08
C ALA A 576 -11.72 10.73 6.74
N ILE A 577 -11.16 11.62 5.91
CA ILE A 577 -11.88 12.77 5.36
C ILE A 577 -12.96 12.30 4.38
N LEU A 578 -12.61 11.44 3.42
CA LEU A 578 -13.58 10.96 2.42
C LEU A 578 -14.77 10.25 3.07
N LYS A 579 -14.54 9.45 4.12
CA LYS A 579 -15.61 8.88 4.97
C LYS A 579 -16.46 9.96 5.64
N ALA A 580 -15.83 10.93 6.30
CA ALA A 580 -16.53 11.95 7.09
C ALA A 580 -17.43 12.82 6.20
N GLU A 581 -16.95 13.18 5.01
CA GLU A 581 -17.70 13.92 4.00
C GLU A 581 -18.86 13.09 3.43
N TYR A 582 -18.60 11.86 2.96
CA TYR A 582 -19.67 11.00 2.43
C TYR A 582 -20.76 10.73 3.48
N LEU A 583 -20.40 10.49 4.74
CA LEU A 583 -21.39 10.28 5.81
C LEU A 583 -22.20 11.53 6.16
N TYR A 584 -21.66 12.73 5.92
CA TYR A 584 -22.41 13.98 6.01
C TYR A 584 -23.42 14.10 4.86
N MET A 585 -22.95 13.91 3.62
CA MET A 585 -23.78 13.97 2.40
C MET A 585 -24.90 12.91 2.38
N ALA A 586 -24.61 11.69 2.85
CA ALA A 586 -25.57 10.58 2.94
C ALA A 586 -26.54 10.69 4.14
N GLY A 587 -26.38 11.71 4.99
CA GLY A 587 -27.22 11.95 6.17
C GLY A 587 -26.83 11.07 7.37
N PRO A 588 -26.17 11.63 8.41
CA PRO A 588 -25.82 10.87 9.60
C PRO A 588 -27.05 10.31 10.32
N THR A 589 -27.04 9.02 10.60
CA THR A 589 -28.14 8.32 11.27
C THR A 589 -28.35 8.83 12.70
N TRP A 590 -29.47 8.48 13.31
CA TRP A 590 -29.71 8.82 14.70
C TRP A 590 -28.67 8.20 15.67
N ARG A 591 -28.10 7.01 15.34
CA ARG A 591 -26.99 6.38 16.09
C ARG A 591 -25.67 7.15 15.90
N ASP A 592 -25.39 7.57 14.67
CA ASP A 592 -24.23 8.45 14.38
C ASP A 592 -24.32 9.76 15.20
N ARG A 593 -25.53 10.35 15.27
CA ARG A 593 -25.83 11.54 16.08
C ARG A 593 -25.73 11.28 17.58
N PHE A 594 -26.13 10.10 18.08
CA PHE A 594 -25.96 9.72 19.48
C PHE A 594 -24.47 9.68 19.87
N PHE A 595 -23.63 8.96 19.12
CA PHE A 595 -22.20 8.87 19.41
C PHE A 595 -21.45 10.19 19.16
N ALA A 596 -21.87 11.02 18.20
CA ALA A 596 -21.33 12.36 18.02
C ALA A 596 -21.42 13.24 19.28
N HIS A 597 -22.47 13.05 20.09
CA HIS A 597 -22.70 13.79 21.34
C HIS A 597 -22.00 13.18 22.57
N PHE A 598 -21.01 12.30 22.39
CA PHE A 598 -20.27 11.59 23.44
C PHE A 598 -19.92 12.43 24.68
N SER A 599 -19.36 13.64 24.51
CA SER A 599 -18.99 14.52 25.64
C SER A 599 -20.21 15.01 26.45
N THR A 600 -21.33 15.26 25.77
CA THR A 600 -22.60 15.63 26.42
C THR A 600 -23.16 14.45 27.22
N LEU A 601 -23.14 13.25 26.64
CA LEU A 601 -23.53 12.00 27.31
C LEU A 601 -22.65 11.69 28.53
N SER A 602 -21.34 11.95 28.41
CA SER A 602 -20.35 11.80 29.50
C SER A 602 -20.67 12.72 30.67
N LYS A 603 -20.95 14.00 30.39
CA LYS A 603 -21.33 15.01 31.40
C LYS A 603 -22.62 14.66 32.13
N LEU A 604 -23.66 14.23 31.39
CA LEU A 604 -24.93 13.78 31.96
C LEU A 604 -24.75 12.51 32.80
N GLY A 605 -24.04 11.50 32.28
CA GLY A 605 -23.77 10.26 32.99
C GLY A 605 -22.93 10.42 34.25
N SER A 606 -21.98 11.36 34.24
CA SER A 606 -21.18 11.72 35.42
C SER A 606 -22.04 12.41 36.50
N ALA A 607 -23.07 13.17 36.11
CA ALA A 607 -23.98 13.82 37.05
C ALA A 607 -25.03 12.85 37.65
N PHE A 608 -25.71 12.09 36.79
CA PHE A 608 -26.91 11.32 37.16
C PHE A 608 -26.69 9.79 37.24
N GLY A 609 -25.53 9.30 36.82
CA GLY A 609 -25.34 7.89 36.44
C GLY A 609 -25.91 7.60 35.03
N ILE A 610 -25.61 6.43 34.47
CA ILE A 610 -26.24 5.99 33.21
C ILE A 610 -26.89 4.61 33.40
N PRO A 611 -28.22 4.47 33.21
CA PRO A 611 -28.89 3.17 33.22
C PRO A 611 -28.73 2.47 31.85
N PHE A 612 -27.50 2.14 31.45
CA PHE A 612 -27.21 1.40 30.21
C PHE A 612 -27.64 -0.08 30.30
N LYS A 613 -28.95 -0.30 30.35
CA LYS A 613 -29.58 -1.64 30.35
C LYS A 613 -29.50 -2.27 28.95
N SER A 614 -29.75 -3.58 28.87
CA SER A 614 -29.83 -4.34 27.62
C SER A 614 -30.77 -3.71 26.58
N LEU A 615 -31.91 -3.16 27.03
CA LEU A 615 -32.84 -2.43 26.15
C LEU A 615 -32.19 -1.19 25.51
N THR A 616 -31.36 -0.45 26.24
CA THR A 616 -30.62 0.70 25.70
C THR A 616 -29.58 0.26 24.67
N LYS A 617 -28.84 -0.84 24.92
CA LYS A 617 -27.93 -1.41 23.92
C LYS A 617 -28.68 -1.81 22.64
N LYS A 618 -29.80 -2.52 22.78
CA LYS A 618 -30.66 -2.97 21.65
C LYS A 618 -31.21 -1.80 20.85
N ILE A 619 -31.67 -0.73 21.51
CA ILE A 619 -32.12 0.49 20.86
C ILE A 619 -30.95 1.13 20.10
N VAL A 620 -29.83 1.41 20.75
CA VAL A 620 -28.66 2.12 20.16
C VAL A 620 -27.85 1.27 19.16
N GLY A 621 -28.26 0.02 18.88
CA GLY A 621 -27.54 -0.84 17.93
C GLY A 621 -26.11 -1.18 18.39
N ILE A 622 -25.95 -1.41 19.70
CA ILE A 622 -24.71 -1.79 20.37
C ILE A 622 -24.71 -3.31 20.58
N HIS A 623 -23.58 -3.98 20.37
CA HIS A 623 -23.45 -5.42 20.58
C HIS A 623 -23.80 -5.81 22.03
N PRO A 624 -24.55 -6.90 22.28
CA PRO A 624 -24.97 -7.29 23.63
C PRO A 624 -23.80 -7.43 24.61
N ASP A 625 -22.66 -7.94 24.17
CA ASP A 625 -21.50 -8.25 25.01
C ASP A 625 -20.62 -7.02 25.31
N CYS A 626 -20.75 -5.95 24.51
CA CYS A 626 -20.00 -4.71 24.73
C CYS A 626 -20.39 -4.05 26.05
N THR A 627 -19.47 -4.03 27.02
CA THR A 627 -19.64 -3.26 28.26
C THR A 627 -19.36 -1.79 28.00
N LEU A 628 -20.34 -0.93 28.26
CA LEU A 628 -20.19 0.52 28.06
C LEU A 628 -19.44 1.15 29.24
N PRO A 629 -18.45 2.03 28.99
CA PRO A 629 -17.71 2.70 30.05
C PRO A 629 -18.65 3.66 30.78
N THR A 630 -18.61 3.59 32.11
CA THR A 630 -19.42 4.45 32.97
C THR A 630 -18.61 5.68 33.38
N PRO A 631 -19.12 6.90 33.15
CA PRO A 631 -18.45 8.12 33.61
C PRO A 631 -18.31 8.16 35.14
N THR A 632 -17.15 8.60 35.63
CA THR A 632 -16.92 8.80 37.07
C THR A 632 -17.60 10.05 37.60
N LYS A 633 -17.96 10.02 38.90
CA LYS A 633 -18.36 11.22 39.66
C LYS A 633 -17.14 12.06 40.10
N LYS A 634 -15.97 11.44 40.23
CA LYS A 634 -14.70 12.11 40.61
C LYS A 634 -14.02 12.72 39.37
N ARG A 635 -14.62 13.75 38.77
CA ARG A 635 -14.07 14.42 37.57
C ARG A 635 -12.70 15.05 37.83
N PHE A 636 -11.85 15.11 36.81
CA PHE A 636 -10.54 15.76 36.95
C PHE A 636 -10.68 17.23 37.35
N SER A 637 -11.48 18.02 36.63
CA SER A 637 -11.66 19.47 36.87
C SER A 637 -12.26 19.83 38.24
N HIS A 638 -12.94 18.89 38.89
CA HIS A 638 -13.51 19.06 40.22
C HIS A 638 -12.55 18.65 41.37
N ASN A 639 -11.51 17.85 41.08
CA ASN A 639 -10.68 17.19 42.09
C ASN A 639 -9.20 17.61 42.01
N TYR A 640 -8.71 18.06 40.85
CA TYR A 640 -7.42 18.72 40.74
C TYR A 640 -7.54 20.21 41.10
N LYS A 641 -6.53 20.76 41.76
CA LYS A 641 -6.37 22.21 41.97
C LYS A 641 -4.96 22.60 41.54
N CYS A 642 -4.85 23.37 40.47
CA CYS A 642 -3.56 23.84 39.98
C CYS A 642 -2.91 24.76 41.03
N PRO A 643 -1.66 24.50 41.47
CA PRO A 643 -0.97 25.37 42.42
C PRO A 643 -0.44 26.65 41.74
N TRP A 644 -0.31 26.65 40.42
CA TRP A 644 0.22 27.76 39.63
C TRP A 644 -0.88 28.58 38.95
N LYS A 645 -0.61 29.88 38.74
CA LYS A 645 -1.45 30.73 37.89
C LYS A 645 -1.14 30.53 36.39
N VAL A 646 -2.05 30.95 35.52
CA VAL A 646 -1.92 30.81 34.05
C VAL A 646 -0.70 31.56 33.49
N GLU A 647 -0.39 32.71 34.08
CA GLU A 647 0.73 33.58 33.71
C GLU A 647 2.08 32.95 34.07
N GLU A 648 2.13 32.10 35.10
CA GLU A 648 3.33 31.40 35.56
C GLU A 648 3.61 30.11 34.78
N CYS A 649 2.63 29.58 34.04
CA CYS A 649 2.76 28.31 33.33
C CYS A 649 3.41 28.48 31.96
N THR A 650 4.25 27.54 31.56
CA THR A 650 4.96 27.52 30.25
C THR A 650 4.18 26.77 29.16
N ALA A 651 3.18 25.97 29.54
CA ALA A 651 2.26 25.29 28.63
C ALA A 651 0.89 25.01 29.28
N TYR A 652 -0.04 24.52 28.47
CA TYR A 652 -1.36 24.03 28.90
C TYR A 652 -1.47 22.52 28.70
N LEU A 653 -2.14 21.81 29.62
CA LEU A 653 -2.56 20.41 29.42
C LEU A 653 -4.02 20.37 28.99
N PHE A 654 -4.30 19.92 27.77
CA PHE A 654 -5.66 19.78 27.25
C PHE A 654 -6.39 18.64 27.96
N ILE A 655 -7.36 19.00 28.81
CA ILE A 655 -8.19 18.03 29.53
C ILE A 655 -9.30 17.55 28.60
N ASP A 656 -9.04 16.42 27.93
CA ASP A 656 -10.00 15.82 27.02
C ASP A 656 -11.18 15.13 27.76
N THR A 657 -12.17 14.67 26.99
CA THR A 657 -13.39 14.02 27.53
C THR A 657 -13.10 12.69 28.25
N HIS A 658 -11.99 12.00 27.95
CA HIS A 658 -11.58 10.80 28.67
C HIS A 658 -10.95 11.16 30.01
N ILE A 659 -10.03 12.14 30.06
CA ILE A 659 -9.45 12.60 31.34
C ILE A 659 -10.53 13.16 32.27
N GLU A 660 -11.43 14.01 31.77
CA GLU A 660 -12.44 14.64 32.62
C GLU A 660 -13.45 13.65 33.21
N PHE A 661 -13.89 12.65 32.43
CA PHE A 661 -15.05 11.81 32.79
C PHE A 661 -14.76 10.32 32.98
N TYR A 662 -13.60 9.77 32.60
CA TYR A 662 -13.37 8.32 32.58
C TYR A 662 -12.04 7.89 33.21
N GLU A 663 -10.94 8.58 32.90
CA GLU A 663 -9.59 8.28 33.40
C GLU A 663 -8.87 9.51 34.03
N PRO A 664 -9.46 10.22 35.02
CA PRO A 664 -8.81 11.34 35.70
C PRO A 664 -7.41 11.04 36.24
N GLN A 665 -7.13 9.77 36.60
CA GLN A 665 -5.82 9.32 37.06
C GLN A 665 -4.68 9.55 36.05
N ILE A 666 -4.99 9.55 34.74
CA ILE A 666 -3.99 9.88 33.70
C ILE A 666 -3.67 11.37 33.75
N GLY A 667 -4.67 12.22 33.99
CA GLY A 667 -4.48 13.65 34.23
C GLY A 667 -3.71 13.92 35.52
N PHE A 668 -4.04 13.26 36.63
CA PHE A 668 -3.32 13.42 37.90
C PHE A 668 -1.84 12.99 37.78
N ALA A 669 -1.55 11.87 37.12
CA ALA A 669 -0.19 11.41 36.85
C ALA A 669 0.59 12.41 35.97
N ALA A 670 -0.01 12.92 34.90
CA ALA A 670 0.61 13.95 34.06
C ALA A 670 0.93 15.22 34.85
N MET A 671 0.01 15.68 35.70
CA MET A 671 0.25 16.85 36.55
C MET A 671 1.37 16.60 37.58
N SER A 672 1.40 15.44 38.24
CA SER A 672 2.44 15.14 39.23
C SER A 672 3.83 15.02 38.60
N VAL A 673 3.93 14.48 37.38
CA VAL A 673 5.17 14.47 36.60
C VAL A 673 5.63 15.89 36.27
N PHE A 674 4.72 16.78 35.84
CA PHE A 674 5.04 18.19 35.61
C PHE A 674 5.50 18.91 36.90
N GLU A 675 4.85 18.66 38.04
CA GLU A 675 5.26 19.20 39.34
C GLU A 675 6.68 18.76 39.73
N LYS A 676 7.01 17.48 39.56
CA LYS A 676 8.34 16.92 39.89
C LYS A 676 9.47 17.41 38.98
N LEU A 677 9.18 17.61 37.69
CA LEU A 677 10.11 18.23 36.73
C LEU A 677 10.17 19.77 36.87
N ASN A 678 9.54 20.34 37.91
CA ASN A 678 9.40 21.78 38.17
C ASN A 678 8.84 22.57 36.96
N HIS A 679 8.04 21.90 36.13
CA HIS A 679 7.55 22.43 34.86
C HIS A 679 6.10 22.90 35.01
N LYS A 680 5.90 24.21 35.13
CA LYS A 680 4.58 24.78 35.40
C LYS A 680 3.65 24.62 34.19
N VAL A 681 2.63 23.76 34.29
CA VAL A 681 1.66 23.48 33.22
C VAL A 681 0.23 23.71 33.71
N TYR A 682 -0.59 24.44 32.97
CA TYR A 682 -1.95 24.75 33.39
C TYR A 682 -3.01 23.79 32.81
N PRO A 683 -3.87 23.14 33.63
CA PRO A 683 -4.91 22.25 33.14
C PRO A 683 -6.06 23.02 32.45
N LEU A 684 -6.19 22.80 31.14
CA LEU A 684 -7.12 23.51 30.26
C LEU A 684 -8.31 22.62 29.87
N TYR A 685 -9.44 22.78 30.57
CA TYR A 685 -10.71 22.13 30.23
C TYR A 685 -11.64 23.09 29.47
N VAL A 686 -11.67 22.96 28.14
CA VAL A 686 -12.43 23.85 27.23
C VAL A 686 -13.49 23.14 26.38
N GLY A 687 -13.62 21.81 26.50
CA GLY A 687 -14.64 21.02 25.79
C GLY A 687 -14.07 19.83 25.02
N CYS A 688 -14.82 19.34 24.04
CA CYS A 688 -14.42 18.20 23.20
C CYS A 688 -13.75 18.69 21.91
N CYS A 689 -12.67 18.02 21.48
CA CYS A 689 -11.97 18.28 20.22
C CYS A 689 -12.83 18.11 18.94
N GLY A 690 -14.04 17.56 19.04
CA GLY A 690 -14.94 17.31 17.91
C GLY A 690 -14.76 15.94 17.23
N ARG A 691 -13.72 15.17 17.57
CA ARG A 691 -13.38 13.88 16.92
C ARG A 691 -14.55 12.88 16.83
N PRO A 692 -15.38 12.65 17.89
CA PRO A 692 -16.52 11.73 17.81
C PRO A 692 -17.61 12.14 16.81
N ALA A 693 -17.77 13.44 16.58
CA ALA A 693 -18.73 13.98 15.62
C ALA A 693 -18.20 13.91 14.19
N PHE A 694 -16.91 14.22 14.01
CA PHE A 694 -16.22 14.14 12.73
C PHE A 694 -16.23 12.70 12.17
N SER A 695 -15.86 11.70 12.97
CA SER A 695 -15.79 10.28 12.54
C SER A 695 -17.15 9.66 12.20
N LYS A 696 -18.25 10.38 12.48
CA LYS A 696 -19.64 9.99 12.23
C LYS A 696 -20.35 10.90 11.21
N GLY A 697 -19.60 11.77 10.52
CA GLY A 697 -20.14 12.69 9.50
C GLY A 697 -21.06 13.79 10.04
N VAL A 698 -21.09 14.03 11.37
CA VAL A 698 -21.93 15.08 11.98
C VAL A 698 -21.18 16.41 11.97
N LEU A 699 -20.83 16.87 10.77
CA LEU A 699 -19.83 17.92 10.55
C LEU A 699 -20.23 19.29 11.10
N ASP A 700 -21.50 19.69 11.04
CA ASP A 700 -22.00 20.90 11.70
C ASP A 700 -21.70 20.90 13.21
N TYR A 701 -21.91 19.75 13.86
CA TYR A 701 -21.67 19.61 15.29
C TYR A 701 -20.18 19.51 15.59
N ALA A 702 -19.38 18.86 14.72
CA ALA A 702 -17.93 18.85 14.83
C ALA A 702 -17.35 20.28 14.75
N LYS A 703 -17.77 21.06 13.74
CA LYS A 703 -17.44 22.48 13.59
C LYS A 703 -17.87 23.28 14.81
N LYS A 704 -19.09 23.10 15.29
CA LYS A 704 -19.64 23.74 16.50
C LYS A 704 -18.95 23.32 17.81
N GLN A 705 -18.24 22.19 17.86
CA GLN A 705 -17.34 21.88 18.97
C GLN A 705 -16.03 22.68 18.81
N VAL A 706 -15.38 22.57 17.65
CA VAL A 706 -14.09 23.24 17.35
C VAL A 706 -14.16 24.76 17.56
N THR A 707 -15.19 25.43 17.05
CA THR A 707 -15.38 26.89 17.19
C THR A 707 -15.72 27.35 18.61
N LYS A 708 -15.99 26.43 19.53
CA LYS A 708 -16.24 26.72 20.96
C LYS A 708 -15.03 26.49 21.86
N LEU A 709 -13.95 25.92 21.34
CA LEU A 709 -12.73 25.71 22.11
C LEU A 709 -12.05 27.07 22.33
N GLN A 710 -12.19 27.61 23.54
CA GLN A 710 -11.53 28.86 23.96
C GLN A 710 -10.04 28.60 24.22
N LEU A 711 -9.29 28.42 23.14
CA LEU A 711 -7.90 28.00 23.17
C LEU A 711 -6.97 29.22 23.32
N PRO A 712 -6.10 29.25 24.34
CA PRO A 712 -5.02 30.21 24.42
C PRO A 712 -4.01 29.96 23.31
N GLN A 713 -3.33 31.02 22.86
CA GLN A 713 -2.41 31.01 21.72
C GLN A 713 -0.97 31.42 22.11
N ASP A 714 -0.74 31.73 23.39
CA ASP A 714 0.54 32.23 23.92
C ASP A 714 1.57 31.12 24.16
N LYS A 715 1.12 29.87 24.36
CA LYS A 715 1.96 28.73 24.76
C LYS A 715 1.54 27.43 24.06
N LYS A 716 2.38 26.41 24.14
CA LYS A 716 2.07 25.05 23.65
C LYS A 716 0.91 24.44 24.42
N ILE A 717 0.13 23.62 23.73
CA ILE A 717 -0.99 22.84 24.29
C ILE A 717 -0.64 21.35 24.18
N VAL A 718 -0.37 20.74 25.33
CA VAL A 718 -0.05 19.33 25.48
C VAL A 718 -1.33 18.50 25.43
N VAL A 719 -1.37 17.46 24.60
CA VAL A 719 -2.54 16.61 24.36
C VAL A 719 -2.19 15.16 24.68
N VAL A 720 -3.09 14.46 25.40
CA VAL A 720 -2.87 13.07 25.83
C VAL A 720 -3.44 12.07 24.83
N GLU A 721 -4.76 12.07 24.59
CA GLU A 721 -5.39 11.12 23.66
C GLU A 721 -5.00 11.42 22.19
N PRO A 722 -4.28 10.52 21.47
CA PRO A 722 -3.74 10.84 20.15
C PRO A 722 -4.79 11.06 19.05
N SER A 723 -6.00 10.51 19.19
CA SER A 723 -7.10 10.80 18.29
C SER A 723 -7.66 12.22 18.46
N CYS A 724 -7.47 12.84 19.64
CA CYS A 724 -7.70 14.27 19.86
C CYS A 724 -6.58 15.12 19.25
N LEU A 725 -5.31 14.73 19.39
CA LEU A 725 -4.18 15.46 18.78
C LEU A 725 -4.33 15.53 17.25
N SER A 726 -4.58 14.40 16.59
CA SER A 726 -4.84 14.36 15.14
C SER A 726 -6.08 15.18 14.73
N MET A 727 -7.08 15.30 15.61
CA MET A 727 -8.26 16.14 15.33
C MET A 727 -7.89 17.63 15.35
N LEU A 728 -7.19 18.07 16.38
CA LEU A 728 -6.82 19.47 16.60
C LEU A 728 -5.76 19.94 15.58
N ARG A 729 -4.77 19.10 15.28
CA ARG A 729 -3.68 19.45 14.35
C ARG A 729 -4.04 19.27 12.87
N ASP A 730 -4.71 18.18 12.53
CA ASP A 730 -4.88 17.79 11.12
C ASP A 730 -6.26 18.16 10.55
N ASP A 731 -7.35 18.06 11.33
CA ASP A 731 -8.73 18.09 10.81
C ASP A 731 -9.57 19.32 11.19
N ALA A 732 -9.29 19.96 12.33
CA ALA A 732 -10.00 21.14 12.80
C ALA A 732 -9.95 22.31 11.78
N ILE A 733 -8.79 22.51 11.15
CA ILE A 733 -8.58 23.50 10.07
C ILE A 733 -9.49 23.29 8.84
N LYS A 734 -9.98 22.06 8.62
CA LYS A 734 -10.90 21.73 7.52
C LYS A 734 -12.37 22.00 7.87
N LEU A 735 -12.71 21.98 9.16
CA LEU A 735 -14.01 22.42 9.66
C LEU A 735 -14.08 23.96 9.72
N ASP A 736 -13.00 24.61 10.14
CA ASP A 736 -12.89 26.07 10.23
C ASP A 736 -11.47 26.55 9.88
N LYS A 737 -11.35 27.36 8.83
CA LYS A 737 -10.09 27.93 8.35
C LYS A 737 -9.46 28.92 9.34
N SER A 738 -10.19 29.41 10.34
CA SER A 738 -9.65 30.23 11.44
C SER A 738 -8.85 29.41 12.48
N PHE A 739 -8.92 28.07 12.43
CA PHE A 739 -8.18 27.18 13.34
C PHE A 739 -6.70 27.00 12.90
N SER A 740 -6.01 28.11 12.64
CA SER A 740 -4.65 28.16 12.06
C SER A 740 -3.55 27.68 13.02
N HIS A 741 -3.80 27.67 14.33
CA HIS A 741 -2.80 27.44 15.38
C HIS A 741 -2.42 25.95 15.59
N ARG A 742 -2.53 25.11 14.55
CA ARG A 742 -2.29 23.66 14.59
C ARG A 742 -0.91 23.27 15.15
N GLU A 743 0.12 24.08 14.94
CA GLU A 743 1.48 23.80 15.44
C GLU A 743 1.67 24.13 16.94
N GLN A 744 0.63 24.59 17.64
CA GLN A 744 0.67 24.72 19.11
C GLN A 744 0.45 23.39 19.83
N PHE A 745 -0.17 22.40 19.18
CA PHE A 745 -0.53 21.12 19.78
C PHE A 745 0.63 20.12 19.71
N ILE A 746 0.96 19.52 20.85
CA ILE A 746 2.03 18.53 21.00
C ILE A 746 1.53 17.33 21.81
N LEU A 747 2.04 16.13 21.54
CA LEU A 747 1.71 14.95 22.34
C LEU A 747 2.37 15.05 23.73
N LEU A 748 1.73 14.49 24.76
CA LEU A 748 2.29 14.43 26.11
C LEU A 748 3.69 13.82 26.14
N GLU A 749 3.88 12.67 25.48
CA GLU A 749 5.18 12.01 25.42
C GLU A 749 6.23 12.83 24.65
N ASP A 750 5.87 13.46 23.52
CA ASP A 750 6.75 14.37 22.76
C ASP A 750 7.23 15.56 23.60
N TYR A 751 6.34 16.14 24.39
CA TYR A 751 6.63 17.33 25.20
C TYR A 751 7.52 17.01 26.40
N LEU A 752 7.22 15.92 27.11
CA LEU A 752 8.07 15.46 28.22
C LEU A 752 9.46 15.03 27.75
N LEU A 753 9.55 14.38 26.59
CA LEU A 753 10.84 14.00 26.00
C LEU A 753 11.73 15.21 25.70
N ALA A 754 11.16 16.35 25.29
CA ALA A 754 11.90 17.59 25.10
C ALA A 754 12.39 18.16 26.45
N VAL A 755 11.49 18.32 27.43
CA VAL A 755 11.83 18.82 28.79
C VAL A 755 12.92 17.96 29.43
N MET A 756 12.86 16.63 29.32
CA MET A 756 13.88 15.75 29.87
C MET A 756 15.23 15.85 29.15
N LYS A 757 15.25 16.02 27.82
CA LYS A 757 16.50 16.21 27.06
C LYS A 757 17.18 17.55 27.39
N GLU A 758 16.43 18.55 27.87
CA GLU A 758 16.98 19.81 28.40
C GLU A 758 17.49 19.67 29.85
N GLN A 759 16.86 18.83 30.68
CA GLN A 759 17.16 18.72 32.12
C GLN A 759 18.20 17.63 32.49
N THR A 760 18.47 16.65 31.62
CA THR A 760 19.20 15.42 32.02
C THR A 760 20.67 15.38 31.55
N GLN A 761 21.61 15.54 32.48
CA GLN A 761 22.94 14.92 32.34
C GLN A 761 22.85 13.41 32.66
N GLU A 762 23.68 12.57 32.02
CA GLU A 762 23.57 11.10 32.04
C GLU A 762 23.40 10.47 33.45
N GLN A 763 22.16 10.23 33.88
CA GLN A 763 21.88 9.37 35.03
C GLN A 763 21.85 7.89 34.60
N LYS A 764 23.03 7.27 34.58
CA LYS A 764 23.17 5.81 34.51
C LYS A 764 22.72 5.20 35.85
N ASN A 765 21.51 4.65 35.90
CA ASN A 765 20.99 3.95 37.07
C ASN A 765 20.60 2.49 36.76
N SER A 766 20.56 1.64 37.80
CA SER A 766 20.57 0.16 37.70
C SER A 766 19.25 -0.49 37.30
N GLN A 767 19.32 -1.70 36.71
CA GLN A 767 18.22 -2.65 36.45
C GLN A 767 16.84 -2.03 36.20
N LYS A 768 16.67 -1.47 35.00
CA LYS A 768 15.36 -0.99 34.52
C LYS A 768 14.36 -2.15 34.41
N GLN A 769 13.12 -1.90 34.82
CA GLN A 769 12.02 -2.86 34.64
C GLN A 769 11.65 -2.95 33.14
N GLN A 770 11.39 -4.15 32.64
CA GLN A 770 10.93 -4.36 31.28
C GLN A 770 9.45 -3.97 31.12
N VAL A 771 9.14 -3.16 30.11
CA VAL A 771 7.79 -2.67 29.80
C VAL A 771 7.48 -2.90 28.32
N PHE A 772 6.31 -3.45 28.03
CA PHE A 772 5.84 -3.67 26.67
C PHE A 772 4.95 -2.51 26.21
N TYR A 773 5.32 -1.85 25.11
CA TYR A 773 4.67 -0.61 24.65
C TYR A 773 4.02 -0.76 23.25
N HIS A 774 2.76 -0.31 23.12
CA HIS A 774 2.06 -0.20 21.84
C HIS A 774 1.64 1.26 21.57
N ALA A 775 2.20 1.84 20.50
CA ALA A 775 1.75 3.12 19.97
C ALA A 775 0.36 3.02 19.30
N HIS A 776 -0.53 3.95 19.62
CA HIS A 776 -1.87 4.06 19.05
C HIS A 776 -1.81 4.25 17.52
N CYS A 777 -2.85 3.82 16.79
CA CYS A 777 -2.88 3.93 15.33
C CYS A 777 -2.73 5.37 14.83
N HIS A 778 -3.26 6.37 15.54
CA HIS A 778 -3.01 7.78 15.22
C HIS A 778 -1.57 8.23 15.54
N GLN A 779 -0.88 7.70 16.56
CA GLN A 779 0.55 8.00 16.77
C GLN A 779 1.41 7.42 15.66
N LYS A 780 1.11 6.18 15.22
CA LYS A 780 1.76 5.52 14.08
C LYS A 780 1.53 6.34 12.79
N ALA A 781 0.30 6.74 12.50
CA ALA A 781 -0.03 7.60 11.35
C ALA A 781 0.55 9.03 11.43
N MET A 782 0.92 9.52 12.62
CA MET A 782 1.55 10.83 12.84
C MET A 782 3.07 10.78 13.09
N HIS A 783 3.69 9.59 13.05
CA HIS A 783 5.12 9.35 13.34
C HIS A 783 5.58 9.76 14.75
N LEU A 784 4.66 9.78 15.71
CA LEU A 784 4.94 10.11 17.12
C LEU A 784 5.16 8.86 18.00
N GLY A 785 4.96 7.66 17.45
CA GLY A 785 5.01 6.41 18.21
C GLY A 785 6.39 6.06 18.79
N LEU A 786 7.49 6.44 18.13
CA LEU A 786 8.84 6.13 18.60
C LEU A 786 9.29 7.04 19.74
N LYS A 787 8.89 8.31 19.76
CA LYS A 787 9.20 9.24 20.87
C LYS A 787 8.59 8.79 22.19
N SER A 788 7.42 8.17 22.16
CA SER A 788 6.81 7.53 23.33
C SER A 788 7.61 6.32 23.83
N LYS A 789 8.34 5.63 22.95
CA LYS A 789 9.33 4.62 23.36
C LYS A 789 10.56 5.30 23.97
N GLU A 790 11.15 6.32 23.32
CA GLU A 790 12.31 7.05 23.84
C GLU A 790 12.08 7.59 25.27
N LEU A 791 10.91 8.18 25.53
CA LEU A 791 10.56 8.71 26.86
C LEU A 791 10.48 7.59 27.91
N LEU A 792 9.89 6.46 27.55
CA LEU A 792 9.84 5.30 28.43
C LEU A 792 11.23 4.66 28.59
N ASP A 793 12.07 4.62 27.55
CA ASP A 793 13.45 4.09 27.58
C ASP A 793 14.35 4.84 28.56
N MET A 794 14.04 6.09 28.88
CA MET A 794 14.76 6.85 29.92
C MET A 794 14.65 6.18 31.30
N VAL A 795 13.51 5.56 31.62
CA VAL A 795 13.21 4.95 32.94
C VAL A 795 13.02 3.42 32.92
N CYS A 796 12.67 2.84 31.77
CA CYS A 796 12.32 1.43 31.56
C CYS A 796 13.20 0.75 30.49
N ASP A 797 13.15 -0.58 30.42
CA ASP A 797 13.59 -1.35 29.24
C ASP A 797 12.37 -1.59 28.34
N VAL A 798 12.24 -0.87 27.22
CA VAL A 798 10.99 -0.85 26.45
C VAL A 798 11.03 -1.77 25.24
N LYS A 799 10.23 -2.84 25.27
CA LYS A 799 9.95 -3.69 24.12
C LYS A 799 8.74 -3.17 23.34
N LEU A 800 8.87 -3.07 22.02
CA LEU A 800 7.76 -2.66 21.15
C LEU A 800 6.82 -3.84 20.86
N ILE A 801 5.54 -3.60 21.03
CA ILE A 801 4.44 -4.48 20.60
C ILE A 801 4.16 -4.16 19.12
N VAL A 802 4.74 -4.96 18.22
CA VAL A 802 4.69 -4.76 16.75
C VAL A 802 3.38 -5.30 16.16
N SER A 803 2.27 -4.66 16.50
CA SER A 803 0.91 -5.01 16.04
C SER A 803 0.20 -3.90 15.30
N GLY A 804 -0.84 -4.27 14.53
CA GLY A 804 -1.66 -3.37 13.72
C GLY A 804 -2.59 -2.47 14.55
N CYS A 805 -3.90 -2.73 14.47
CA CYS A 805 -4.94 -1.92 15.11
C CYS A 805 -5.64 -2.69 16.24
N CYS A 806 -6.09 -2.00 17.29
CA CYS A 806 -6.83 -2.58 18.40
C CYS A 806 -8.32 -2.84 18.11
N GLY A 807 -8.77 -2.71 16.85
CA GLY A 807 -10.16 -2.91 16.43
C GLY A 807 -11.19 -1.87 16.91
N MET A 808 -10.91 -1.09 17.97
CA MET A 808 -11.94 -0.35 18.70
C MET A 808 -12.43 0.96 18.07
N ALA A 809 -11.53 1.82 17.59
CA ALA A 809 -11.80 3.10 16.91
C ALA A 809 -13.05 3.89 17.39
N GLY A 810 -13.07 4.29 18.67
CA GLY A 810 -14.20 5.03 19.25
C GLY A 810 -15.42 4.14 19.43
N SER A 811 -16.55 4.46 18.80
CA SER A 811 -17.77 3.63 18.87
C SER A 811 -17.78 2.43 17.92
N PHE A 812 -16.78 2.29 17.04
CA PHE A 812 -16.75 1.25 16.01
C PHE A 812 -16.83 -0.15 16.62
N GLY A 813 -15.95 -0.49 17.57
CA GLY A 813 -15.96 -1.76 18.30
C GLY A 813 -17.09 -1.90 19.34
N TYR A 814 -18.11 -1.04 19.29
CA TYR A 814 -19.37 -1.19 20.04
C TYR A 814 -20.56 -1.50 19.14
N GLU A 815 -20.52 -1.05 17.88
CA GLU A 815 -21.63 -1.17 16.93
C GLU A 815 -21.84 -2.63 16.54
N LYS A 816 -23.07 -3.13 16.64
CA LYS A 816 -23.39 -4.57 16.54
C LYS A 816 -22.82 -5.19 15.27
N GLU A 817 -23.03 -4.52 14.14
CA GLU A 817 -22.59 -4.94 12.80
C GLU A 817 -21.09 -4.71 12.50
N ASN A 818 -20.35 -4.04 13.40
CA ASN A 818 -18.89 -3.91 13.32
C ASN A 818 -18.15 -4.79 14.35
N TYR A 819 -18.86 -5.44 15.28
CA TYR A 819 -18.26 -6.14 16.43
C TYR A 819 -17.33 -7.27 16.00
N ASP A 820 -17.79 -8.21 15.17
CA ASP A 820 -16.99 -9.36 14.74
C ASP A 820 -15.75 -8.93 13.93
N LEU A 821 -15.86 -7.85 13.15
CA LEU A 821 -14.74 -7.25 12.44
C LEU A 821 -13.75 -6.57 13.40
N ALA A 822 -14.24 -5.87 14.43
CA ALA A 822 -13.40 -5.28 15.47
C ALA A 822 -12.63 -6.35 16.27
N MET A 823 -13.28 -7.49 16.58
CA MET A 823 -12.64 -8.63 17.22
C MET A 823 -11.55 -9.22 16.33
N LYS A 824 -11.86 -9.57 15.06
CA LYS A 824 -10.88 -10.06 14.08
C LYS A 824 -9.67 -9.12 13.93
N ILE A 825 -9.90 -7.80 13.81
CA ILE A 825 -8.82 -6.79 13.72
C ILE A 825 -7.94 -6.82 14.98
N SER A 826 -8.51 -7.03 16.16
CA SER A 826 -7.73 -7.11 17.39
C SER A 826 -7.00 -8.46 17.55
N GLU A 827 -7.58 -9.56 17.07
CA GLU A 827 -7.05 -10.91 17.24
C GLU A 827 -6.01 -11.31 16.18
N ASP A 828 -5.92 -10.57 15.06
CA ASP A 828 -4.85 -10.64 14.05
C ASP A 828 -3.44 -10.50 14.63
N SER A 829 -3.19 -9.43 15.40
CA SER A 829 -1.84 -9.14 15.91
C SER A 829 -1.81 -8.42 17.27
N PHE A 830 -2.83 -7.65 17.63
CA PHE A 830 -2.83 -6.86 18.86
C PHE A 830 -2.99 -7.75 20.12
N ILE A 831 -4.07 -8.53 20.18
CA ILE A 831 -4.39 -9.40 21.32
C ILE A 831 -3.43 -10.60 21.48
N PRO A 832 -2.92 -11.26 20.42
CA PRO A 832 -1.88 -12.28 20.56
C PRO A 832 -0.63 -11.76 21.29
N GLN A 833 -0.06 -10.65 20.82
CA GLN A 833 1.13 -10.05 21.44
C GLN A 833 0.86 -9.55 22.87
N LEU A 834 -0.34 -9.02 23.16
CA LEU A 834 -0.72 -8.69 24.54
C LEU A 834 -0.89 -9.92 25.44
N LYS A 835 -1.29 -11.09 24.91
CA LYS A 835 -1.37 -12.35 25.66
C LYS A 835 0.03 -12.90 25.98
N GLU A 836 0.99 -12.74 25.06
CA GLU A 836 2.40 -13.14 25.26
C GLU A 836 3.10 -12.35 26.37
N CYS A 837 2.78 -11.07 26.53
CA CYS A 837 3.36 -10.20 27.56
C CYS A 837 2.44 -9.88 28.75
N LYS A 838 1.29 -10.57 28.88
CA LYS A 838 0.21 -10.28 29.86
C LYS A 838 0.68 -10.19 31.34
N ASP A 839 1.72 -10.95 31.69
CA ASP A 839 2.26 -11.08 33.05
C ASP A 839 3.38 -10.05 33.32
N SER A 840 3.64 -9.15 32.36
CA SER A 840 4.59 -8.03 32.42
C SER A 840 3.87 -6.68 32.38
N PRO A 841 4.54 -5.59 32.78
CA PRO A 841 4.07 -4.22 32.54
C PRO A 841 3.70 -3.94 31.07
N ILE A 842 2.47 -3.49 30.84
CA ILE A 842 1.97 -3.08 29.52
C ILE A 842 1.57 -1.60 29.53
N ALA A 843 2.05 -0.85 28.53
CA ALA A 843 1.81 0.57 28.33
C ALA A 843 1.12 0.84 26.97
N LEU A 844 -0.07 1.45 27.01
CA LEU A 844 -0.90 1.76 25.83
C LEU A 844 -1.37 3.22 25.89
N THR A 845 -0.99 4.09 24.94
CA THR A 845 -1.33 5.54 24.97
C THR A 845 -2.83 5.81 24.69
N GLY A 846 -3.45 5.17 23.69
CA GLY A 846 -4.84 5.46 23.32
C GLY A 846 -5.90 4.76 24.19
N ARG A 847 -6.97 5.47 24.60
CA ARG A 847 -8.06 4.90 25.44
C ARG A 847 -8.71 3.68 24.78
N SER A 848 -8.88 3.71 23.46
CA SER A 848 -9.45 2.58 22.68
C SER A 848 -8.57 1.32 22.74
N CYS A 849 -7.24 1.44 22.83
CA CYS A 849 -6.36 0.27 23.03
C CYS A 849 -6.50 -0.31 24.45
N ARG A 850 -6.47 0.55 25.49
CA ARG A 850 -6.69 0.11 26.89
C ARG A 850 -8.03 -0.59 27.08
N GLU A 851 -9.08 -0.10 26.44
CA GLU A 851 -10.39 -0.74 26.52
C GLU A 851 -10.42 -2.13 25.87
N MET A 852 -9.78 -2.32 24.70
CA MET A 852 -9.74 -3.65 24.08
C MET A 852 -8.91 -4.63 24.92
N ALA A 853 -7.76 -4.20 25.45
CA ALA A 853 -7.00 -5.00 26.41
C ALA A 853 -7.87 -5.39 27.64
N GLN A 854 -8.62 -4.43 28.20
CA GLN A 854 -9.54 -4.66 29.32
C GLN A 854 -10.66 -5.67 28.99
N ARG A 855 -11.20 -5.68 27.76
CA ARG A 855 -12.20 -6.67 27.31
C ARG A 855 -11.64 -8.10 27.32
N HIS A 856 -10.37 -8.27 26.97
CA HIS A 856 -9.65 -9.55 27.06
C HIS A 856 -9.02 -9.81 28.45
N GLN A 857 -9.40 -9.03 29.48
CA GLN A 857 -8.93 -9.14 30.87
C GLN A 857 -7.42 -8.85 31.05
N ILE A 858 -6.78 -8.19 30.06
CA ILE A 858 -5.37 -7.83 30.09
C ILE A 858 -5.21 -6.47 30.78
N HIS A 859 -4.45 -6.43 31.86
CA HIS A 859 -4.14 -5.18 32.56
C HIS A 859 -3.18 -4.32 31.74
N SER A 860 -3.43 -3.02 31.66
CA SER A 860 -2.59 -2.07 30.93
C SER A 860 -2.85 -0.64 31.42
N GLU A 861 -1.80 0.19 31.37
CA GLU A 861 -1.86 1.60 31.80
C GLU A 861 -1.40 2.55 30.69
N HIS A 862 -1.58 3.86 30.90
CA HIS A 862 -1.01 4.89 30.03
C HIS A 862 0.49 5.04 30.33
N PRO A 863 1.39 5.29 29.33
CA PRO A 863 2.81 5.55 29.57
C PRO A 863 3.12 6.50 30.73
N ILE A 864 2.40 7.63 30.82
CA ILE A 864 2.54 8.59 31.93
C ILE A 864 2.31 8.00 33.34
N VAL A 865 1.46 6.97 33.49
CA VAL A 865 1.19 6.35 34.80
C VAL A 865 2.36 5.46 35.23
N TRP A 866 3.02 4.79 34.27
CA TRP A 866 4.31 4.15 34.51
C TRP A 866 5.37 5.19 34.86
N PHE A 867 5.50 6.24 34.05
CA PHE A 867 6.50 7.29 34.25
C PHE A 867 6.35 8.00 35.61
N ASP A 868 5.11 8.32 36.03
CA ASP A 868 4.83 8.91 37.34
C ASP A 868 5.26 8.00 38.49
N LYS A 869 5.00 6.68 38.40
CA LYS A 869 5.45 5.69 39.41
C LYS A 869 6.96 5.62 39.51
N PHE A 870 7.69 5.65 38.39
CA PHE A 870 9.16 5.72 38.42
C PHE A 870 9.66 7.01 39.07
N MET A 871 8.99 8.14 38.80
CA MET A 871 9.23 9.42 39.49
C MET A 871 8.66 9.47 40.93
N GLN A 872 8.40 8.34 41.59
CA GLN A 872 8.06 8.25 43.03
C GLN A 872 9.06 7.43 43.85
N GLY A 873 10.02 6.75 43.20
CA GLY A 873 11.05 5.92 43.83
C GLY A 873 12.45 6.54 43.76
#